data_AF-A0A536B227-F1
#
_entry.id   AF-A0A536B227-F1
#
_cell.length_a   1.000
_cell.length_b   1.000
_cell.length_c   1.000
_cell.angle_alpha   90.00
_cell.angle_beta   90.00
_cell.angle_gamma   90.00
#
_symmetry.space_group_name_H-M   'P 1'
#
loop_
_entity.id
_entity.type
_entity.pdbx_description
1 polymer ?
#
loop_
_entity_poly.entity_id
_entity_poly.type
_entity_poly.pdbx_seq_one_letter_code
_entity_poly.pdbx_strand_id
1 'polypeptide(L)'
;MLEVNEFNAIRISLASPDQIRSWSSGEVTKPETINYRTLRPEKDGLFDERIFGPTRDWECYCGKYKRIRYKGIICDKCGVEVTRAKVRRERMGHIQLASPVSHIWFFKGTPSRLGILLDMSPRNLERILYFALYLITHIDEHQRERVLQQIEEEAEGKIRRLEQTISDRTGAVESRASAEIMRIRTSTEQRVRQQEEQLASDSDALTTAASKVKEQLEDNVGKPASKDIVFKQAELTIAEKGDNVTKSMLTQLQRSLQKQLDAMVKTGRKEEEQTRADSEKKIADIRMRADQDLSVVRQDIAPDVQIVRDESKSKREEVMSIKALEPKTEAEYRALADKYRFFRAQMGAEAVLEIMRQIDLPKLSLELQAEMRSTTGQRRKKSIKRLRLVKALLRSGASPEWMILTILPVIPPDLRPMVQLDGGRFATSDLNDLYRRVINRNNRLKRLLELGAPEIIIRNEKRMLQEAVDALMDNGRRGRAISGTGNHKLKSLSDMLRGKQGRFRQNLLGKRVDYSGRSVIVVGNDLKLNECGLPKKMALELFKPFVMRQLVERGLAHNIKSAKRYVERVSPEVWDVLEEVIKDHPVLLNRAPTLHRLGIQAFMPKLIEGNAIQIHPLVCEAFGADFDGDQMAVHVPLSAAAQAEAKHLMLSTRNILKPA
;
A
#
# COMPACT_ATOMS: atom_id res chain seq x y z
N MET A 1 -14.52 5.59 43.74
CA MET A 1 -13.19 5.95 43.18
C MET A 1 -12.36 4.72 43.48
N LEU A 2 -12.08 3.90 42.47
CA LEU A 2 -11.30 2.67 42.68
C LEU A 2 -9.93 3.09 43.23
N GLU A 3 -9.49 2.50 44.34
CA GLU A 3 -8.13 2.67 44.85
C GLU A 3 -7.18 1.97 43.86
N VAL A 4 -6.63 2.73 42.91
CA VAL A 4 -5.80 2.24 41.80
C VAL A 4 -4.35 1.94 42.24
N ASN A 5 -4.12 1.61 43.51
CA ASN A 5 -2.75 1.46 44.03
C ASN A 5 -2.20 0.02 43.92
N GLU A 6 -3.03 -0.96 43.58
CA GLU A 6 -2.59 -2.34 43.33
C GLU A 6 -2.78 -2.71 41.86
N PHE A 7 -1.80 -2.37 41.01
CA PHE A 7 -1.70 -2.94 39.67
C PHE A 7 -0.28 -3.47 39.43
N ASN A 8 -0.19 -4.70 38.93
CA ASN A 8 1.11 -5.33 38.65
C ASN A 8 1.65 -4.99 37.25
N ALA A 9 0.78 -4.57 36.33
CA ALA A 9 1.16 -4.28 34.95
C ALA A 9 0.20 -3.28 34.28
N ILE A 10 0.71 -2.55 33.28
CA ILE A 10 -0.07 -1.69 32.37
C ILE A 10 0.04 -2.28 30.97
N ARG A 11 -1.10 -2.56 30.33
CA ARG A 11 -1.18 -3.05 28.95
C ARG A 11 -1.54 -1.91 28.00
N ILE A 12 -0.86 -1.85 26.85
CA ILE A 12 -1.21 -0.97 25.73
C ILE A 12 -1.50 -1.82 24.49
N SER A 13 -2.58 -1.49 23.77
CA SER A 13 -2.97 -2.15 22.52
C SER A 13 -3.59 -1.15 21.55
N LEU A 14 -3.77 -1.58 20.30
CA LEU A 14 -4.58 -0.84 19.33
C LEU A 14 -6.04 -0.81 19.80
N ALA A 15 -6.72 0.30 19.53
CA ALA A 15 -8.12 0.49 19.86
C ALA A 15 -8.98 0.16 18.64
N SER A 16 -9.93 -0.78 18.78
CA SER A 16 -10.90 -1.02 17.71
C SER A 16 -11.92 0.13 17.62
N PRO A 17 -12.59 0.32 16.47
CA PRO A 17 -13.67 1.30 16.36
C PRO A 17 -14.75 1.13 17.43
N ASP A 18 -15.12 -0.12 17.74
CA ASP A 18 -16.12 -0.43 18.76
C ASP A 18 -15.63 -0.07 20.17
N GLN A 19 -14.33 -0.29 20.47
CA GLN A 19 -13.73 0.16 21.73
C GLN A 19 -13.77 1.68 21.85
N ILE A 20 -13.42 2.41 20.79
CA ILE A 20 -13.49 3.88 20.79
C ILE A 20 -14.93 4.35 21.03
N ARG A 21 -15.92 3.69 20.40
CA ARG A 21 -17.34 3.98 20.61
C ARG A 21 -17.76 3.69 22.05
N SER A 22 -17.28 2.61 22.66
CA SER A 22 -17.57 2.25 24.06
C SER A 22 -17.05 3.28 25.08
N TRP A 23 -15.96 3.99 24.75
CA TRP A 23 -15.43 5.06 25.60
C TRP A 23 -16.21 6.36 25.46
N SER A 24 -16.94 6.50 24.36
CA SER A 24 -17.56 7.76 24.01
C SER A 24 -18.88 7.97 24.73
N SER A 25 -19.07 9.17 25.25
CA SER A 25 -20.34 9.65 25.80
C SER A 25 -21.22 10.37 24.77
N GLY A 26 -20.79 10.47 23.51
CA GLY A 26 -21.56 11.10 22.42
C GLY A 26 -20.70 11.52 21.21
N GLU A 27 -21.36 11.69 20.06
CA GLU A 27 -20.71 12.17 18.83
C GLU A 27 -20.64 13.70 18.82
N VAL A 28 -19.46 14.25 18.49
CA VAL A 28 -19.27 15.68 18.27
C VAL A 28 -19.49 15.97 16.79
N THR A 29 -20.67 16.51 16.46
CA THR A 29 -21.05 16.80 15.08
C THR A 29 -20.67 18.23 14.67
N LYS A 30 -20.57 19.15 15.62
CA LYS A 30 -20.45 20.58 15.37
C LYS A 30 -19.04 21.11 15.68
N PRO A 31 -18.46 21.94 14.79
CA PRO A 31 -17.12 22.52 15.00
C PRO A 31 -17.09 23.62 16.08
N GLU A 32 -18.25 24.12 16.49
CA GLU A 32 -18.39 25.22 17.44
C GLU A 32 -17.89 24.85 18.85
N THR A 33 -17.42 25.85 19.59
CA THR A 33 -16.90 25.68 20.95
C THR A 33 -17.88 26.22 21.98
N ILE A 34 -17.89 27.54 22.18
CA ILE A 34 -18.77 28.25 23.10
C ILE A 34 -19.44 29.40 22.37
N ASN A 35 -20.62 29.77 22.84
CA ASN A 35 -21.30 30.97 22.38
C ASN A 35 -20.59 32.21 22.94
N TYR A 36 -20.19 33.13 22.08
CA TYR A 36 -19.47 34.34 22.50
C TYR A 36 -20.33 35.33 23.31
N ARG A 37 -21.67 35.26 23.21
CA ARG A 37 -22.58 36.13 23.97
C ARG A 37 -22.90 35.56 25.35
N THR A 38 -23.26 34.27 25.40
CA THR A 38 -23.69 33.63 26.65
C THR A 38 -22.54 32.99 27.44
N LEU A 39 -21.36 32.86 26.81
CA LEU A 39 -20.19 32.15 27.33
C LEU A 39 -20.45 30.68 27.69
N ARG A 40 -21.56 30.12 27.19
CA ARG A 40 -21.96 28.73 27.41
C ARG A 40 -21.52 27.85 26.26
N PRO A 41 -21.22 26.56 26.51
CA PRO A 41 -20.95 25.60 25.44
C PRO A 41 -22.11 25.52 24.44
N GLU A 42 -21.76 25.40 23.17
CA GLU A 42 -22.72 25.11 22.11
C GLU A 42 -23.10 23.62 22.12
N LYS A 43 -24.37 23.31 21.83
CA LYS A 43 -24.86 21.93 21.75
C LYS A 43 -24.21 21.20 20.58
N ASP A 44 -23.89 19.92 20.78
CA ASP A 44 -23.19 19.04 19.83
C ASP A 44 -21.77 19.48 19.44
N GLY A 45 -21.28 20.55 20.06
CA GLY A 45 -19.97 21.13 19.81
C GLY A 45 -18.85 20.48 20.63
N LEU A 46 -17.66 21.05 20.52
CA LEU A 46 -16.45 20.53 21.18
C LEU A 46 -16.49 20.62 22.71
N PHE A 47 -17.41 21.38 23.29
CA PHE A 47 -17.53 21.55 24.75
C PHE A 47 -18.89 21.15 25.29
N ASP A 48 -19.76 20.53 24.46
CA ASP A 48 -21.13 20.19 24.81
C ASP A 48 -21.23 19.46 26.16
N GLU A 49 -22.06 20.00 27.05
CA GLU A 49 -22.28 19.44 28.38
C GLU A 49 -23.03 18.12 28.35
N ARG A 50 -23.81 17.85 27.31
CA ARG A 50 -24.50 16.56 27.15
C ARG A 50 -23.51 15.42 26.96
N ILE A 51 -22.46 15.65 26.17
CA ILE A 51 -21.43 14.68 25.85
C ILE A 51 -20.42 14.58 27.01
N PHE A 52 -19.83 15.71 27.40
CA PHE A 52 -18.68 15.70 28.32
C PHE A 52 -19.06 15.85 29.79
N GLY A 53 -20.31 16.22 30.09
CA GLY A 53 -20.80 16.48 31.44
C GLY A 53 -20.89 17.97 31.79
N PRO A 54 -21.45 18.31 32.97
CA PRO A 54 -21.82 19.69 33.30
C PRO A 54 -20.60 20.58 33.57
N THR A 55 -20.67 21.87 33.18
CA THR A 55 -19.59 22.84 33.44
C THR A 55 -19.48 23.20 34.93
N ARG A 56 -20.61 23.17 35.66
CA ARG A 56 -20.69 23.48 37.09
C ARG A 56 -21.16 22.25 37.86
N ASP A 57 -20.67 22.09 39.08
CA ASP A 57 -21.04 20.97 39.93
C ASP A 57 -22.56 20.94 40.19
N TRP A 58 -23.18 19.80 39.87
CA TRP A 58 -24.60 19.55 40.14
C TRP A 58 -25.58 20.52 39.45
N GLU A 59 -25.20 21.11 38.31
CA GLU A 59 -26.05 22.01 37.53
C GLU A 59 -26.12 21.54 36.08
N CYS A 60 -27.33 21.33 35.58
CA CYS A 60 -27.55 21.03 34.15
C CYS A 60 -27.54 22.31 33.29
N TYR A 61 -27.26 22.17 31.99
CA TYR A 61 -27.16 23.29 31.05
C TYR A 61 -28.34 24.28 31.10
N CYS A 62 -29.59 23.79 31.09
CA CYS A 62 -30.78 24.65 31.10
C CYS A 62 -31.12 25.22 32.48
N GLY A 63 -30.47 24.76 33.55
CA GLY A 63 -30.76 25.17 34.93
C GLY A 63 -32.03 24.57 35.55
N LYS A 64 -32.74 23.65 34.88
CA LYS A 64 -33.92 22.93 35.42
C LYS A 64 -33.59 22.18 36.73
N TYR A 65 -32.51 21.39 36.69
CA TYR A 65 -32.00 20.66 37.84
C TYR A 65 -30.72 21.31 38.36
N LYS A 66 -30.73 21.64 39.66
CA LYS A 66 -29.61 22.25 40.39
C LYS A 66 -29.49 21.62 41.78
N ARG A 67 -28.26 21.58 42.30
CA ARG A 67 -27.88 21.02 43.61
C ARG A 67 -27.80 19.49 43.63
N ILE A 68 -27.11 18.98 44.65
CA ILE A 68 -26.76 17.56 44.81
C ILE A 68 -27.97 16.60 44.90
N ARG A 69 -29.16 17.10 45.25
CA ARG A 69 -30.38 16.28 45.38
C ARG A 69 -30.80 15.58 44.08
N TYR A 70 -30.40 16.10 42.92
CA TYR A 70 -30.72 15.53 41.61
C TYR A 70 -29.57 14.72 41.01
N LYS A 71 -28.63 14.27 41.85
CA LYS A 71 -27.46 13.48 41.43
C LYS A 71 -27.87 12.30 40.53
N GLY A 72 -27.25 12.21 39.37
CA GLY A 72 -27.44 11.11 38.41
C GLY A 72 -28.67 11.22 37.51
N ILE A 73 -29.52 12.23 37.71
CA ILE A 73 -30.66 12.48 36.82
C ILE A 73 -30.16 13.10 35.52
N ILE A 74 -30.59 12.53 34.39
CA ILE A 74 -30.39 13.10 33.06
C ILE A 74 -31.55 14.06 32.79
N CYS A 75 -31.24 15.30 32.44
CA CYS A 75 -32.26 16.32 32.26
C CYS A 75 -33.09 16.12 30.98
N ASP A 76 -34.42 16.00 31.09
CA ASP A 76 -35.32 15.83 29.93
C ASP A 76 -35.26 16.97 28.91
N LYS A 77 -34.92 18.20 29.34
CA LYS A 77 -34.86 19.39 28.46
C LYS A 77 -33.53 19.54 27.72
N CYS A 78 -32.41 19.22 28.36
CA CYS A 78 -31.07 19.47 27.80
C CYS A 78 -30.20 18.22 27.64
N GLY A 79 -30.63 17.07 28.14
CA GLY A 79 -29.89 15.81 28.08
C GLY A 79 -28.64 15.75 28.97
N VAL A 80 -28.38 16.77 29.78
CA VAL A 80 -27.18 16.84 30.64
C VAL A 80 -27.44 16.09 31.94
N GLU A 81 -26.50 15.22 32.29
CA GLU A 81 -26.47 14.51 33.55
C GLU A 81 -26.00 15.41 34.68
N VAL A 82 -26.74 15.41 35.80
CA VAL A 82 -26.40 16.18 36.99
C VAL A 82 -25.35 15.44 37.82
N THR A 83 -24.09 15.78 37.60
CA THR A 83 -22.92 15.19 38.29
C THR A 83 -21.88 16.27 38.61
N ARG A 84 -20.71 15.88 39.13
CA ARG A 84 -19.58 16.81 39.35
C ARG A 84 -18.94 17.18 38.01
N ALA A 85 -18.52 18.43 37.86
CA ALA A 85 -17.82 18.92 36.67
C ALA A 85 -16.52 18.15 36.38
N LYS A 86 -15.93 17.49 37.40
CA LYS A 86 -14.75 16.63 37.27
C LYS A 86 -14.87 15.58 36.15
N VAL A 87 -16.08 15.11 35.83
CA VAL A 87 -16.28 14.13 34.73
C VAL A 87 -15.81 14.67 33.37
N ARG A 88 -15.73 15.99 33.19
CA ARG A 88 -15.21 16.67 31.98
C ARG A 88 -13.70 16.47 31.77
N ARG A 89 -13.00 15.87 32.74
CA ARG A 89 -11.61 15.41 32.63
C ARG A 89 -11.47 13.95 32.18
N GLU A 90 -12.57 13.19 32.22
CA GLU A 90 -12.56 11.72 32.08
C GLU A 90 -13.41 11.26 30.89
N ARG A 91 -14.56 11.90 30.61
CA ARG A 91 -15.46 11.54 29.50
C ARG A 91 -14.87 11.87 28.14
N MET A 92 -14.79 10.87 27.27
CA MET A 92 -14.37 11.04 25.88
C MET A 92 -15.57 11.26 24.95
N GLY A 93 -15.34 12.01 23.88
CA GLY A 93 -16.27 12.11 22.75
C GLY A 93 -15.74 11.29 21.58
N HIS A 94 -16.49 11.21 20.49
CA HIS A 94 -15.99 10.69 19.22
C HIS A 94 -16.51 11.50 18.03
N ILE A 95 -15.85 11.33 16.88
CA ILE A 95 -16.29 11.85 15.59
C ILE A 95 -16.42 10.65 14.65
N GLN A 96 -17.61 10.44 14.08
CA GLN A 96 -17.81 9.45 13.02
C GLN A 96 -17.28 10.01 11.71
N LEU A 97 -16.19 9.43 11.19
CA LEU A 97 -15.59 9.87 9.95
C LEU A 97 -16.44 9.39 8.75
N ALA A 98 -16.63 10.27 7.77
CA ALA A 98 -17.36 9.99 6.54
C ALA A 98 -16.58 9.10 5.57
N SER A 99 -15.25 9.08 5.70
CA SER A 99 -14.35 8.18 5.00
C SER A 99 -13.32 7.66 5.99
N PRO A 100 -12.89 6.38 5.89
CA PRO A 100 -11.79 5.86 6.69
C PRO A 100 -10.51 6.67 6.48
N VAL A 101 -9.70 6.79 7.52
CA VAL A 101 -8.46 7.58 7.54
C VAL A 101 -7.34 6.76 8.17
N SER A 102 -6.17 6.71 7.54
CA SER A 102 -5.02 5.97 8.08
C SER A 102 -4.38 6.72 9.25
N HIS A 103 -4.04 6.03 10.33
CA HIS A 103 -3.34 6.67 11.44
C HIS A 103 -1.85 6.87 11.11
N ILE A 104 -1.38 8.13 11.16
CA ILE A 104 -0.04 8.55 10.69
C ILE A 104 1.15 7.78 11.27
N TRP A 105 1.08 7.38 12.54
CA TRP A 105 2.14 6.57 13.16
C TRP A 105 2.40 5.23 12.46
N PHE A 106 1.40 4.61 11.83
CA PHE A 106 1.57 3.28 11.23
C PHE A 106 2.09 3.31 9.80
N PHE A 107 1.79 4.36 9.01
CA PHE A 107 2.33 4.48 7.65
C PHE A 107 3.63 5.30 7.59
N LYS A 108 3.76 6.39 8.38
CA LYS A 108 4.96 7.26 8.43
C LYS A 108 5.92 6.90 9.58
N GLY A 109 5.62 5.85 10.34
CA GLY A 109 6.57 5.19 11.23
C GLY A 109 7.81 4.72 10.48
N THR A 110 8.99 4.83 11.08
CA THR A 110 10.21 4.21 10.57
C THR A 110 10.56 3.00 11.45
N PRO A 111 10.40 1.75 10.96
CA PRO A 111 9.84 1.36 9.66
C PRO A 111 8.30 1.41 9.62
N SER A 112 7.74 1.54 8.41
CA SER A 112 6.29 1.63 8.19
C SER A 112 5.64 0.30 8.51
N ARG A 113 4.70 0.27 9.47
CA ARG A 113 4.01 -0.97 9.88
C ARG A 113 3.06 -1.42 8.78
N LEU A 114 2.31 -0.48 8.19
CA LEU A 114 1.44 -0.75 7.05
C LEU A 114 2.24 -1.14 5.80
N GLY A 115 3.36 -0.45 5.51
CA GLY A 115 4.22 -0.81 4.38
C GLY A 115 4.83 -2.21 4.52
N ILE A 116 5.28 -2.57 5.73
CA ILE A 116 5.78 -3.94 6.00
C ILE A 116 4.65 -4.97 5.84
N LEU A 117 3.46 -4.71 6.39
CA LEU A 117 2.36 -5.67 6.35
C LEU A 117 1.90 -5.96 4.91
N LEU A 118 1.75 -4.91 4.11
CA LEU A 118 1.26 -4.98 2.73
C LEU A 118 2.36 -5.23 1.68
N ASP A 119 3.60 -5.43 2.14
CA ASP A 119 4.78 -5.59 1.29
C ASP A 119 5.08 -4.40 0.34
N MET A 120 4.53 -3.23 0.64
CA MET A 120 4.62 -2.01 -0.18
C MET A 120 5.72 -1.05 0.28
N SER A 121 6.27 -0.30 -0.68
CA SER A 121 7.20 0.79 -0.36
C SER A 121 6.46 1.93 0.37
N PRO A 122 7.10 2.61 1.35
CA PRO A 122 6.47 3.74 2.05
C PRO A 122 6.03 4.87 1.12
N ARG A 123 6.76 5.08 0.00
CA ARG A 123 6.41 6.09 -1.01
C ARG A 123 5.14 5.74 -1.77
N ASN A 124 4.99 4.48 -2.18
CA ASN A 124 3.78 4.05 -2.89
C ASN A 124 2.57 4.07 -1.95
N LEU A 125 2.74 3.59 -0.71
CA LEU A 125 1.68 3.64 0.30
C LEU A 125 1.22 5.09 0.57
N GLU A 126 2.16 6.03 0.68
CA GLU A 126 1.82 7.46 0.81
C GLU A 126 1.03 7.95 -0.42
N ARG A 127 1.49 7.67 -1.64
CA ARG A 127 0.77 8.08 -2.85
C ARG A 127 -0.65 7.50 -2.94
N ILE A 128 -0.88 6.27 -2.46
CA ILE A 128 -2.21 5.67 -2.40
C ILE A 128 -3.07 6.40 -1.36
N LEU A 129 -2.57 6.56 -0.13
CA LEU A 129 -3.31 7.18 0.99
C LEU A 129 -3.72 8.63 0.69
N TYR A 130 -2.92 9.38 -0.07
CA TYR A 130 -3.20 10.77 -0.46
C TYR A 130 -3.75 10.92 -1.88
N PHE A 131 -4.41 9.88 -2.40
CA PHE A 131 -5.20 9.94 -3.65
C PHE A 131 -4.39 10.32 -4.89
N ALA A 132 -3.14 9.85 -4.99
CA ALA A 132 -2.27 10.03 -6.17
C ALA A 132 -2.08 8.76 -7.01
N LEU A 133 -2.30 7.57 -6.43
CA LEU A 133 -2.26 6.29 -7.14
C LEU A 133 -3.49 5.45 -6.76
N TYR A 134 -3.95 4.65 -7.72
CA TYR A 134 -4.94 3.60 -7.48
C TYR A 134 -4.24 2.35 -6.98
N LEU A 135 -4.96 1.55 -6.21
CA LEU A 135 -4.53 0.25 -5.72
C LEU A 135 -5.58 -0.79 -6.12
N ILE A 136 -5.15 -1.86 -6.79
CA ILE A 136 -6.03 -2.97 -7.15
C ILE A 136 -6.39 -3.73 -5.88
N THR A 137 -7.67 -3.68 -5.51
CA THR A 137 -8.23 -4.22 -4.27
C THR A 137 -8.79 -5.63 -4.47
N HIS A 138 -9.43 -5.88 -5.60
CA HIS A 138 -10.08 -7.14 -5.90
C HIS A 138 -9.91 -7.51 -7.38
N ILE A 139 -9.77 -8.80 -7.64
CA ILE A 139 -9.70 -9.41 -8.97
C ILE A 139 -10.70 -10.57 -8.97
N ASP A 140 -11.66 -10.51 -9.89
CA ASP A 140 -12.58 -11.60 -10.19
C ASP A 140 -11.87 -12.57 -11.14
N GLU A 141 -11.31 -13.64 -10.58
CA GLU A 141 -10.55 -14.64 -11.35
C GLU A 141 -11.44 -15.35 -12.38
N HIS A 142 -12.74 -15.51 -12.14
CA HIS A 142 -13.63 -16.17 -13.08
C HIS A 142 -13.93 -15.29 -14.30
N GLN A 143 -14.13 -13.98 -14.10
CA GLN A 143 -14.21 -13.07 -15.26
C GLN A 143 -12.87 -12.97 -15.99
N ARG A 144 -11.75 -13.00 -15.27
CA ARG A 144 -10.42 -13.00 -15.87
C ARG A 144 -10.21 -14.21 -16.77
N GLU A 145 -10.58 -15.41 -16.30
CA GLU A 145 -10.51 -16.65 -17.08
C GLU A 145 -11.36 -16.58 -18.34
N ARG A 146 -12.58 -16.03 -18.26
CA ARG A 146 -13.44 -15.81 -19.44
C ARG A 146 -12.80 -14.88 -20.47
N VAL A 147 -12.18 -13.79 -20.03
CA VAL A 147 -11.47 -12.87 -20.93
C VAL A 147 -10.27 -13.57 -21.57
N LEU A 148 -9.53 -14.37 -20.81
CA LEU A 148 -8.42 -15.17 -21.35
C LEU A 148 -8.90 -16.16 -22.41
N GLN A 149 -10.00 -16.87 -22.15
CA GLN A 149 -10.62 -17.78 -23.11
C GLN A 149 -11.08 -17.05 -24.38
N GLN A 150 -11.70 -15.87 -24.25
CA GLN A 150 -12.10 -15.08 -25.42
C GLN A 150 -10.92 -14.65 -26.28
N ILE A 151 -9.79 -14.27 -25.67
CA ILE A 151 -8.56 -13.91 -26.40
C ILE A 151 -8.00 -15.13 -27.15
N GLU A 152 -8.03 -16.31 -26.54
CA GLU A 152 -7.61 -17.56 -27.17
C GLU A 152 -8.53 -17.94 -28.33
N GLU A 153 -9.85 -17.91 -28.13
CA GLU A 153 -10.85 -18.22 -29.16
C GLU A 153 -10.78 -17.25 -30.36
N GLU A 154 -10.59 -15.94 -30.13
CA GLU A 154 -10.44 -14.96 -31.21
C GLU A 154 -9.16 -15.21 -32.02
N ALA A 155 -8.06 -15.56 -31.35
CA ALA A 155 -6.80 -15.89 -32.00
C ALA A 155 -6.91 -17.18 -32.82
N GLU A 156 -7.50 -18.24 -32.25
CA GLU A 156 -7.76 -19.48 -32.97
C GLU A 156 -8.67 -19.26 -34.19
N GLY A 157 -9.72 -18.45 -34.05
CA GLY A 157 -10.61 -18.11 -35.15
C GLY A 157 -9.89 -17.39 -36.30
N LYS A 158 -8.98 -16.45 -35.99
CA LYS A 158 -8.15 -15.77 -36.99
C LYS A 158 -7.16 -16.71 -37.65
N ILE A 159 -6.50 -17.57 -36.88
CA ILE A 159 -5.55 -18.57 -37.40
C ILE A 159 -6.28 -19.52 -38.35
N ARG A 160 -7.46 -20.04 -37.98
CA ARG A 160 -8.26 -20.92 -38.85
C ARG A 160 -8.63 -20.25 -40.17
N ARG A 161 -8.98 -18.96 -40.18
CA ARG A 161 -9.28 -18.22 -41.42
C ARG A 161 -8.04 -18.07 -42.32
N LEU A 162 -6.88 -17.81 -41.72
CA LEU A 162 -5.61 -17.73 -42.44
C LEU A 162 -5.21 -19.10 -43.01
N GLU A 163 -5.32 -20.17 -42.20
CA GLU A 163 -5.07 -21.55 -42.64
C GLU A 163 -6.02 -21.98 -43.76
N GLN A 164 -7.30 -21.61 -43.67
CA GLN A 164 -8.26 -21.87 -44.74
C GLN A 164 -7.90 -21.11 -46.02
N THR A 165 -7.48 -19.85 -45.91
CA THR A 165 -6.99 -19.06 -47.05
C THR A 165 -5.75 -19.70 -47.69
N ILE A 166 -4.83 -20.24 -46.87
CA ILE A 166 -3.66 -21.01 -47.35
C ILE A 166 -4.13 -22.25 -48.10
N SER A 167 -5.05 -23.03 -47.52
CA SER A 167 -5.61 -24.23 -48.14
C SER A 167 -6.27 -23.93 -49.49
N ASP A 168 -7.05 -22.85 -49.57
CA ASP A 168 -7.73 -22.45 -50.80
C ASP A 168 -6.73 -22.00 -51.89
N ARG A 169 -5.72 -21.21 -51.53
CA ARG A 169 -4.69 -20.74 -52.47
C ARG A 169 -3.78 -21.86 -52.95
N THR A 170 -3.35 -22.74 -52.05
CA THR A 170 -2.54 -23.93 -52.39
C THR A 170 -3.33 -24.89 -53.27
N GLY A 171 -4.58 -25.19 -52.92
CA GLY A 171 -5.48 -25.99 -53.75
C GLY A 171 -5.75 -25.39 -55.14
N ALA A 172 -5.82 -24.06 -55.26
CA ALA A 172 -5.96 -23.39 -56.55
C ALA A 172 -4.70 -23.49 -57.42
N VAL A 173 -3.49 -23.38 -56.83
CA VAL A 173 -2.21 -23.58 -57.54
C VAL A 173 -2.08 -25.03 -58.00
N GLU A 174 -2.37 -25.99 -57.11
CA GLU A 174 -2.36 -27.42 -57.44
C GLU A 174 -3.37 -27.76 -58.54
N SER A 175 -4.60 -27.22 -58.47
CA SER A 175 -5.63 -27.45 -59.47
C SER A 175 -5.25 -26.88 -60.84
N ARG A 176 -4.65 -25.68 -60.89
CA ARG A 176 -4.14 -25.09 -62.14
C ARG A 176 -3.03 -25.92 -62.75
N ALA A 177 -2.02 -26.29 -61.95
CA ALA A 177 -0.91 -27.14 -62.39
C ALA A 177 -1.40 -28.50 -62.90
N SER A 178 -2.34 -29.12 -62.18
CA SER A 178 -2.96 -30.40 -62.56
C SER A 178 -3.71 -30.31 -63.90
N ALA A 179 -4.51 -29.26 -64.09
CA ALA A 179 -5.26 -29.04 -65.32
C ALA A 179 -4.33 -28.80 -66.52
N GLU A 180 -3.23 -28.07 -66.32
CA GLU A 180 -2.25 -27.78 -67.37
C GLU A 180 -1.42 -29.00 -67.75
N ILE A 181 -1.00 -29.81 -66.76
CA ILE A 181 -0.36 -31.11 -66.98
C ILE A 181 -1.31 -32.05 -67.75
N MET A 182 -2.60 -32.08 -67.41
CA MET A 182 -3.60 -32.91 -68.09
C MET A 182 -3.80 -32.48 -69.55
N ARG A 183 -3.86 -31.16 -69.82
CA ARG A 183 -3.93 -30.63 -71.20
C ARG A 183 -2.72 -31.04 -72.02
N ILE A 184 -1.52 -30.94 -71.46
CA ILE A 184 -0.28 -31.35 -72.14
C ILE A 184 -0.32 -32.84 -72.44
N ARG A 185 -0.61 -33.69 -71.45
CA ARG A 185 -0.74 -35.15 -71.65
C ARG A 185 -1.72 -35.51 -72.76
N THR A 186 -2.91 -34.90 -72.74
CA THR A 186 -3.94 -35.13 -73.77
C THR A 186 -3.45 -34.70 -75.16
N SER A 187 -2.79 -33.54 -75.27
CA SER A 187 -2.23 -33.07 -76.54
C SER A 187 -1.09 -33.95 -77.06
N THR A 188 -0.26 -34.48 -76.15
CA THR A 188 0.83 -35.40 -76.48
C THR A 188 0.29 -36.73 -76.96
N GLU A 189 -0.72 -37.30 -76.29
CA GLU A 189 -1.39 -38.53 -76.71
C GLU A 189 -2.05 -38.37 -78.09
N GLN A 190 -2.71 -37.24 -78.36
CA GLN A 190 -3.26 -36.94 -79.68
C GLN A 190 -2.18 -36.85 -80.76
N ARG A 191 -1.05 -36.20 -80.48
CA ARG A 191 0.07 -36.09 -81.42
C ARG A 191 0.75 -37.43 -81.69
N VAL A 192 0.97 -38.23 -80.64
CA VAL A 192 1.53 -39.58 -80.76
C VAL A 192 0.59 -40.46 -81.58
N ARG A 193 -0.73 -40.38 -81.34
CA ARG A 193 -1.72 -41.10 -82.13
C ARG A 193 -1.74 -40.68 -83.61
N GLN A 194 -1.59 -39.39 -83.90
CA GLN A 194 -1.45 -38.90 -85.28
C GLN A 194 -0.17 -39.42 -85.94
N GLN A 195 0.94 -39.49 -85.21
CA GLN A 195 2.20 -40.06 -85.70
C GLN A 195 2.08 -41.57 -85.96
N GLU A 196 1.41 -42.31 -85.09
CA GLU A 196 1.12 -43.74 -85.28
C GLU A 196 0.21 -43.98 -86.51
N GLU A 197 -0.85 -43.18 -86.68
CA GLU A 197 -1.76 -43.24 -87.83
C GLU A 197 -1.03 -42.88 -89.15
N GLN A 198 -0.14 -41.88 -89.12
CA GLN A 198 0.69 -41.50 -90.27
C GLN A 198 1.69 -42.60 -90.62
N LEU A 199 2.36 -43.18 -89.62
CA LEU A 199 3.31 -44.28 -89.81
C LEU A 199 2.62 -45.54 -90.36
N ALA A 200 1.40 -45.83 -89.90
CA ALA A 200 0.57 -46.91 -90.42
C ALA A 200 0.19 -46.66 -91.88
N SER A 201 -0.29 -45.47 -92.22
CA SER A 201 -0.61 -45.07 -93.60
C SER A 201 0.60 -45.16 -94.54
N ASP A 202 1.76 -44.67 -94.10
CA ASP A 202 2.99 -44.69 -94.89
C ASP A 202 3.53 -46.12 -95.06
N SER A 203 3.40 -46.97 -94.03
CA SER A 203 3.74 -48.40 -94.09
C SER A 203 2.82 -49.18 -95.03
N ASP A 204 1.51 -48.93 -94.97
CA ASP A 204 0.51 -49.55 -95.85
C ASP A 204 0.71 -49.12 -97.31
N ALA A 205 1.02 -47.83 -97.55
CA ALA A 205 1.36 -47.32 -98.88
C ALA A 205 2.63 -47.97 -99.44
N LEU A 206 3.66 -48.17 -98.61
CA LEU A 206 4.90 -48.85 -99.00
C LEU A 206 4.65 -50.32 -99.32
N THR A 207 3.81 -50.99 -98.53
CA THR A 207 3.44 -52.40 -98.71
C THR A 207 2.59 -52.60 -99.96
N THR A 208 1.66 -51.68 -100.25
CA THR A 208 0.84 -51.68 -101.47
C THR A 208 1.66 -51.36 -102.73
N ALA A 209 2.66 -50.49 -102.62
CA ALA A 209 3.60 -50.24 -103.72
C ALA A 209 4.47 -51.47 -103.99
N ALA A 210 4.92 -52.15 -102.92
CA ALA A 210 5.71 -53.37 -103.03
C ALA A 210 4.89 -54.55 -103.56
N SER A 211 3.60 -54.67 -103.21
CA SER A 211 2.72 -55.70 -103.78
C SER A 211 2.48 -55.49 -105.27
N LYS A 212 2.30 -54.26 -105.75
CA LYS A 212 2.20 -53.95 -107.19
C LYS A 212 3.46 -54.33 -107.96
N VAL A 213 4.64 -54.05 -107.40
CA VAL A 213 5.92 -54.43 -108.02
C VAL A 213 6.16 -55.94 -107.93
N LYS A 214 5.70 -56.59 -106.86
CA LYS A 214 5.72 -58.05 -106.71
C LYS A 214 4.81 -58.75 -107.73
N GLU A 215 3.60 -58.25 -107.94
CA GLU A 215 2.63 -58.76 -108.92
C GLU A 215 3.17 -58.61 -110.35
N GLN A 216 3.81 -57.47 -110.66
CA GLN A 216 4.54 -57.27 -111.93
C GLN A 216 5.74 -58.23 -112.12
N LEU A 217 6.39 -58.66 -111.03
CA LEU A 217 7.49 -59.62 -111.06
C LEU A 217 6.99 -61.08 -111.13
N GLU A 218 5.83 -61.39 -110.53
CA GLU A 218 5.21 -62.72 -110.55
C GLU A 218 4.55 -63.04 -111.91
N ASP A 219 3.92 -62.06 -112.57
CA ASP A 219 3.31 -62.21 -113.90
C ASP A 219 4.35 -62.40 -115.03
N ASN A 220 5.60 -61.99 -114.81
CA ASN A 220 6.69 -62.04 -115.78
C ASN A 220 7.75 -63.13 -115.49
N VAL A 221 7.46 -64.07 -114.59
CA VAL A 221 8.40 -65.17 -114.29
C VAL A 221 8.61 -66.04 -115.54
N GLY A 222 9.86 -66.07 -116.02
CA GLY A 222 10.27 -66.88 -117.17
C GLY A 222 10.11 -66.22 -118.55
N LYS A 223 9.85 -64.91 -118.63
CA LYS A 223 9.82 -64.12 -119.88
C LYS A 223 10.76 -62.89 -119.79
N PRO A 224 11.32 -62.39 -120.90
CA PRO A 224 12.16 -61.19 -120.88
C PRO A 224 11.34 -59.93 -120.54
N ALA A 225 11.84 -59.13 -119.60
CA ALA A 225 11.15 -57.92 -119.13
C ALA A 225 10.99 -56.87 -120.25
N SER A 226 9.75 -56.40 -120.48
CA SER A 226 9.41 -55.46 -121.56
C SER A 226 9.81 -54.00 -121.28
N LYS A 227 9.98 -53.64 -120.01
CA LYS A 227 10.40 -52.33 -119.48
C LYS A 227 11.14 -52.50 -118.15
N ASP A 228 11.94 -51.51 -117.77
CA ASP A 228 12.67 -51.54 -116.49
C ASP A 228 11.71 -51.59 -115.31
N ILE A 229 11.87 -52.61 -114.46
CA ILE A 229 11.05 -52.77 -113.25
C ILE A 229 11.81 -52.08 -112.11
N VAL A 230 11.35 -50.88 -111.75
CA VAL A 230 11.98 -50.03 -110.74
C VAL A 230 11.09 -49.93 -109.51
N PHE A 231 11.62 -50.32 -108.36
CA PHE A 231 10.98 -50.00 -107.08
C PHE A 231 11.34 -48.56 -106.71
N LYS A 232 10.50 -47.62 -107.18
CA LYS A 232 10.75 -46.16 -107.07
C LYS A 232 11.00 -45.70 -105.63
N GLN A 233 10.38 -46.33 -104.64
CA GLN A 233 10.50 -45.92 -103.24
C GLN A 233 11.84 -46.28 -102.58
N ALA A 234 12.65 -47.16 -103.18
CA ALA A 234 14.01 -47.44 -102.69
C ALA A 234 15.10 -47.19 -103.75
N GLU A 235 14.77 -46.46 -104.82
CA GLU A 235 15.66 -46.19 -105.97
C GLU A 235 16.39 -47.44 -106.48
N LEU A 236 15.69 -48.57 -106.48
CA LEU A 236 16.28 -49.87 -106.81
C LEU A 236 15.71 -50.39 -108.12
N THR A 237 16.55 -50.51 -109.14
CA THR A 237 16.26 -51.20 -110.41
C THR A 237 16.37 -52.71 -110.16
N ILE A 238 15.29 -53.45 -110.32
CA ILE A 238 15.23 -54.89 -109.99
C ILE A 238 15.47 -55.75 -111.25
N ALA A 239 15.06 -55.26 -112.42
CA ALA A 239 15.35 -55.88 -113.72
C ALA A 239 15.43 -54.80 -114.82
N GLU A 240 16.45 -54.89 -115.68
CA GLU A 240 16.62 -54.04 -116.87
C GLU A 240 15.95 -54.70 -118.10
N LYS A 241 15.57 -53.89 -119.08
CA LYS A 241 14.90 -54.34 -120.31
C LYS A 241 15.70 -55.44 -121.04
N GLY A 242 15.20 -56.68 -121.01
CA GLY A 242 15.78 -57.84 -121.69
C GLY A 242 16.22 -58.98 -120.77
N ASP A 243 16.27 -58.77 -119.45
CA ASP A 243 16.70 -59.79 -118.49
C ASP A 243 15.60 -60.82 -118.18
N ASN A 244 16.03 -62.07 -117.96
CA ASN A 244 15.16 -63.15 -117.49
C ASN A 244 14.91 -63.03 -115.98
N VAL A 245 13.65 -62.83 -115.60
CA VAL A 245 13.22 -62.70 -114.20
C VAL A 245 13.46 -64.00 -113.42
N THR A 246 14.28 -63.94 -112.35
CA THR A 246 14.64 -65.09 -111.49
C THR A 246 14.09 -64.96 -110.06
N LYS A 247 13.90 -66.09 -109.36
CA LYS A 247 13.39 -66.12 -107.95
C LYS A 247 14.29 -65.36 -106.95
N SER A 248 15.56 -65.10 -107.26
CA SER A 248 16.47 -64.29 -106.43
C SER A 248 16.05 -62.81 -106.38
N MET A 249 15.45 -62.28 -107.44
CA MET A 249 15.00 -60.88 -107.53
C MET A 249 13.79 -60.60 -106.62
N LEU A 250 12.90 -61.60 -106.41
CA LEU A 250 11.83 -61.54 -105.40
C LEU A 250 12.38 -61.47 -103.97
N THR A 251 13.48 -62.19 -103.72
CA THR A 251 14.14 -62.20 -102.40
C THR A 251 14.84 -60.87 -102.13
N GLN A 252 15.38 -60.22 -103.17
CA GLN A 252 16.02 -58.91 -103.10
C GLN A 252 14.99 -57.78 -102.88
N LEU A 253 13.82 -57.84 -103.52
CA LEU A 253 12.67 -56.97 -103.24
C LEU A 253 12.22 -57.11 -101.78
N GLN A 254 12.02 -58.34 -101.29
CA GLN A 254 11.59 -58.60 -99.90
C GLN A 254 12.60 -58.08 -98.88
N ARG A 255 13.91 -58.26 -99.11
CA ARG A 255 14.97 -57.79 -98.21
C ARG A 255 15.08 -56.26 -98.19
N SER A 256 14.86 -55.61 -99.33
CA SER A 256 14.83 -54.14 -99.43
C SER A 256 13.60 -53.55 -98.74
N LEU A 257 12.42 -54.17 -98.94
CA LEU A 257 11.18 -53.81 -98.26
C LEU A 257 11.32 -53.91 -96.75
N GLN A 258 11.85 -55.03 -96.24
CA GLN A 258 12.09 -55.24 -94.81
C GLN A 258 13.02 -54.16 -94.23
N LYS A 259 14.10 -53.82 -94.94
CA LYS A 259 15.07 -52.81 -94.51
C LYS A 259 14.48 -51.40 -94.48
N GLN A 260 13.62 -51.06 -95.44
CA GLN A 260 12.91 -49.78 -95.49
C GLN A 260 11.82 -49.69 -94.40
N LEU A 261 11.06 -50.77 -94.18
CA LEU A 261 10.09 -50.85 -93.08
C LEU A 261 10.78 -50.70 -91.71
N ASP A 262 11.90 -51.41 -91.48
CA ASP A 262 12.64 -51.32 -90.23
C ASP A 262 13.23 -49.90 -90.01
N ALA A 263 13.66 -49.23 -91.09
CA ALA A 263 14.13 -47.85 -91.03
C ALA A 263 12.99 -46.88 -90.67
N MET A 264 11.81 -47.02 -91.29
CA MET A 264 10.63 -46.18 -91.02
C MET A 264 10.09 -46.39 -89.61
N VAL A 265 10.01 -47.63 -89.12
CA VAL A 265 9.60 -47.93 -87.74
C VAL A 265 10.60 -47.35 -86.73
N LYS A 266 11.90 -47.37 -87.05
CA LYS A 266 12.94 -46.81 -86.18
C LYS A 266 12.92 -45.29 -86.15
N THR A 267 12.60 -44.62 -87.25
CA THR A 267 12.41 -43.15 -87.28
C THR A 267 11.12 -42.77 -86.56
N GLY A 268 10.01 -43.46 -86.79
CA GLY A 268 8.74 -43.22 -86.08
C GLY A 268 8.88 -43.36 -84.56
N ARG A 269 9.51 -44.45 -84.08
CA ARG A 269 9.79 -44.62 -82.63
C ARG A 269 10.65 -43.50 -82.04
N LYS A 270 11.64 -43.00 -82.78
CA LYS A 270 12.48 -41.87 -82.33
C LYS A 270 11.68 -40.57 -82.23
N GLU A 271 10.78 -40.33 -83.19
CA GLU A 271 9.91 -39.14 -83.19
C GLU A 271 8.87 -39.18 -82.07
N GLU A 272 8.31 -40.36 -81.79
CA GLU A 272 7.44 -40.59 -80.63
C GLU A 272 8.18 -40.40 -79.30
N GLU A 273 9.36 -41.00 -79.15
CA GLU A 273 10.22 -40.83 -77.96
C GLU A 273 10.60 -39.36 -77.74
N GLN A 274 10.94 -38.64 -78.80
CA GLN A 274 11.27 -37.22 -78.72
C GLN A 274 10.05 -36.37 -78.33
N THR A 275 8.86 -36.67 -78.87
CA THR A 275 7.61 -35.98 -78.54
C THR A 275 7.19 -36.22 -77.08
N ARG A 276 7.39 -37.45 -76.57
CA ARG A 276 7.15 -37.79 -75.16
C ARG A 276 8.18 -37.12 -74.25
N ALA A 277 9.46 -37.15 -74.59
CA ALA A 277 10.54 -36.52 -73.81
C ALA A 277 10.38 -34.99 -73.71
N ASP A 278 9.99 -34.33 -74.80
CA ASP A 278 9.74 -32.87 -74.80
C ASP A 278 8.51 -32.51 -73.95
N SER A 279 7.51 -33.39 -73.90
CA SER A 279 6.33 -33.22 -73.05
C SER A 279 6.65 -33.45 -71.57
N GLU A 280 7.49 -34.45 -71.26
CA GLU A 280 7.96 -34.70 -69.90
C GLU A 280 8.79 -33.54 -69.35
N LYS A 281 9.66 -32.93 -70.16
CA LYS A 281 10.40 -31.71 -69.78
C LYS A 281 9.45 -30.56 -69.43
N LYS A 282 8.43 -30.32 -70.26
CA LYS A 282 7.42 -29.28 -69.99
C LYS A 282 6.62 -29.56 -68.71
N ILE A 283 6.28 -30.81 -68.44
CA ILE A 283 5.59 -31.22 -67.20
C ILE A 283 6.51 -31.01 -65.99
N ALA A 284 7.80 -31.32 -66.09
CA ALA A 284 8.77 -31.09 -65.03
C ALA A 284 8.93 -29.59 -64.72
N ASP A 285 9.00 -28.73 -65.75
CA ASP A 285 9.05 -27.27 -65.58
C ASP A 285 7.80 -26.71 -64.88
N ILE A 286 6.61 -27.21 -65.23
CA ILE A 286 5.35 -26.80 -64.59
C ILE A 286 5.32 -27.22 -63.12
N ARG A 287 5.78 -28.44 -62.80
CA ARG A 287 5.89 -28.90 -61.41
C ARG A 287 6.86 -28.04 -60.61
N MET A 288 8.04 -27.73 -61.17
CA MET A 288 9.02 -26.88 -60.51
C MET A 288 8.47 -25.46 -60.24
N ARG A 289 7.75 -24.87 -61.21
CA ARG A 289 7.07 -23.58 -61.02
C ARG A 289 5.96 -23.66 -59.97
N ALA A 290 5.14 -24.71 -60.01
CA ALA A 290 4.08 -24.92 -59.02
C ALA A 290 4.66 -25.09 -57.60
N ASP A 291 5.77 -25.82 -57.43
CA ASP A 291 6.46 -25.97 -56.15
C ASP A 291 7.06 -24.65 -55.67
N GLN A 292 7.64 -23.85 -56.56
CA GLN A 292 8.08 -22.49 -56.25
C GLN A 292 6.92 -21.61 -55.81
N ASP A 293 5.82 -21.58 -56.56
CA ASP A 293 4.62 -20.80 -56.22
C ASP A 293 4.01 -21.26 -54.89
N LEU A 294 3.95 -22.57 -54.63
CA LEU A 294 3.51 -23.13 -53.34
C LEU A 294 4.43 -22.70 -52.20
N SER A 295 5.74 -22.65 -52.43
CA SER A 295 6.72 -22.20 -51.42
C SER A 295 6.55 -20.71 -51.09
N VAL A 296 6.27 -19.88 -52.09
CA VAL A 296 6.00 -18.44 -51.95
C VAL A 296 4.70 -18.22 -51.18
N VAL A 297 3.61 -18.91 -51.56
CA VAL A 297 2.32 -18.80 -50.85
C VAL A 297 2.43 -19.20 -49.38
N ARG A 298 3.25 -20.22 -49.07
CA ARG A 298 3.52 -20.63 -47.68
C ARG A 298 4.39 -19.62 -46.93
N GLN A 299 5.38 -19.03 -47.59
CA GLN A 299 6.26 -18.01 -47.00
C GLN A 299 5.55 -16.67 -46.76
N ASP A 300 4.55 -16.31 -47.58
CA ASP A 300 3.82 -15.06 -47.43
C ASP A 300 2.91 -15.04 -46.19
N ILE A 301 2.27 -16.16 -45.85
CA ILE A 301 1.20 -16.21 -44.82
C ILE A 301 1.68 -16.82 -43.49
N ALA A 302 2.74 -17.63 -43.49
CA ALA A 302 3.33 -18.14 -42.24
C ALA A 302 3.74 -17.04 -41.23
N PRO A 303 4.28 -15.87 -41.66
CA PRO A 303 4.54 -14.75 -40.77
C PRO A 303 3.25 -14.19 -40.14
N ASP A 304 2.16 -14.13 -40.89
CA ASP A 304 0.87 -13.60 -40.42
C ASP A 304 0.27 -14.44 -39.28
N VAL A 305 0.37 -15.78 -39.39
CA VAL A 305 -0.04 -16.69 -38.32
C VAL A 305 0.81 -16.47 -37.06
N GLN A 306 2.11 -16.24 -37.23
CA GLN A 306 3.02 -15.99 -36.12
C GLN A 306 2.73 -14.63 -35.45
N ILE A 307 2.43 -13.60 -36.24
CA ILE A 307 2.02 -12.28 -35.73
C ILE A 307 0.76 -12.40 -34.87
N VAL A 308 -0.26 -13.13 -35.32
CA VAL A 308 -1.51 -13.34 -34.55
C VAL A 308 -1.23 -14.07 -33.23
N ARG A 309 -0.33 -15.06 -33.23
CA ARG A 309 0.08 -15.77 -32.00
C ARG A 309 0.82 -14.84 -31.04
N ASP A 310 1.74 -14.03 -31.55
CA ASP A 310 2.52 -13.10 -30.73
C ASP A 310 1.64 -11.99 -30.14
N GLU A 311 0.66 -11.47 -30.91
CA GLU A 311 -0.36 -10.53 -30.43
C GLU A 311 -1.22 -11.13 -29.31
N SER A 312 -1.70 -12.37 -29.49
CA SER A 312 -2.50 -13.08 -28.48
C SER A 312 -1.69 -13.32 -27.19
N LYS A 313 -0.43 -13.73 -27.34
CA LYS A 313 0.50 -13.90 -26.23
C LYS A 313 0.73 -12.59 -25.47
N SER A 314 0.94 -11.49 -26.19
CA SER A 314 1.10 -10.16 -25.60
C SER A 314 -0.16 -9.71 -24.83
N LYS A 315 -1.35 -9.89 -25.41
CA LYS A 315 -2.63 -9.60 -24.72
C LYS A 315 -2.82 -10.45 -23.47
N ARG A 316 -2.48 -11.74 -23.54
CA ARG A 316 -2.52 -12.65 -22.40
C ARG A 316 -1.55 -12.22 -21.30
N GLU A 317 -0.33 -11.82 -21.65
CA GLU A 317 0.64 -11.28 -20.71
C GLU A 317 0.15 -9.97 -20.08
N GLU A 318 -0.52 -9.09 -20.83
CA GLU A 318 -1.16 -7.86 -20.31
C GLU A 318 -2.21 -8.21 -19.24
N VAL A 319 -3.13 -9.16 -19.51
CA VAL A 319 -4.13 -9.62 -18.53
C VAL A 319 -3.49 -10.29 -17.31
N MET A 320 -2.44 -11.09 -17.50
CA MET A 320 -1.72 -11.77 -16.42
C MET A 320 -0.85 -10.82 -15.58
N SER A 321 -0.45 -9.68 -16.15
CA SER A 321 0.34 -8.67 -15.45
C SER A 321 -0.46 -7.97 -14.34
N ILE A 322 -1.78 -7.89 -14.48
CA ILE A 322 -2.68 -7.26 -13.49
C ILE A 322 -2.72 -8.14 -12.24
N LYS A 323 -2.16 -7.62 -11.14
CA LYS A 323 -2.10 -8.32 -9.85
C LYS A 323 -2.70 -7.46 -8.74
N ALA A 324 -3.26 -8.13 -7.73
CA ALA A 324 -3.71 -7.47 -6.51
C ALA A 324 -2.53 -6.77 -5.81
N LEU A 325 -2.81 -5.70 -5.08
CA LEU A 325 -1.82 -4.86 -4.37
C LEU A 325 -0.87 -4.07 -5.28
N GLU A 326 -1.04 -4.10 -6.59
CA GLU A 326 -0.24 -3.30 -7.49
C GLU A 326 -0.75 -1.85 -7.58
N PRO A 327 0.11 -0.84 -7.36
CA PRO A 327 -0.28 0.55 -7.54
C PRO A 327 -0.27 0.95 -9.02
N LYS A 328 -1.32 1.61 -9.50
CA LYS A 328 -1.44 2.10 -10.89
C LYS A 328 -1.65 3.61 -10.94
N THR A 329 -1.13 4.25 -11.98
CA THR A 329 -1.41 5.67 -12.25
C THR A 329 -2.83 5.87 -12.79
N GLU A 330 -3.32 7.10 -12.81
CA GLU A 330 -4.66 7.37 -13.34
C GLU A 330 -4.79 7.05 -14.84
N ALA A 331 -3.76 7.34 -15.63
CA ALA A 331 -3.74 7.02 -17.06
C ALA A 331 -3.74 5.50 -17.30
N GLU A 332 -2.89 4.76 -16.59
CA GLU A 332 -2.85 3.30 -16.63
C GLU A 332 -4.19 2.69 -16.19
N TYR A 333 -4.75 3.17 -15.09
CA TYR A 333 -6.02 2.67 -14.58
C TYR A 333 -7.16 2.87 -15.58
N ARG A 334 -7.28 4.06 -16.19
CA ARG A 334 -8.30 4.32 -17.22
C ARG A 334 -8.11 3.42 -18.44
N ALA A 335 -6.89 3.31 -18.96
CA ALA A 335 -6.60 2.45 -20.10
C ALA A 335 -6.94 0.96 -19.83
N LEU A 336 -6.68 0.48 -18.61
CA LEU A 336 -7.02 -0.88 -18.21
C LEU A 336 -8.51 -1.06 -17.91
N ALA A 337 -9.17 -0.07 -17.31
CA ALA A 337 -10.59 -0.12 -16.98
C ALA A 337 -11.49 -0.04 -18.22
N ASP A 338 -11.03 0.64 -19.27
CA ASP A 338 -11.71 0.69 -20.57
C ASP A 338 -11.65 -0.67 -21.29
N LYS A 339 -10.52 -1.39 -21.16
CA LYS A 339 -10.30 -2.71 -21.76
C LYS A 339 -10.89 -3.87 -20.96
N TYR A 340 -10.77 -3.85 -19.64
CA TYR A 340 -11.01 -4.98 -18.77
C TYR A 340 -11.86 -4.59 -17.56
N ARG A 341 -12.88 -5.41 -17.25
CA ARG A 341 -13.81 -5.17 -16.13
C ARG A 341 -13.68 -6.15 -14.95
N PHE A 342 -12.75 -7.10 -15.04
CA PHE A 342 -12.59 -8.16 -14.03
C PHE A 342 -11.90 -7.70 -12.73
N PHE A 343 -11.39 -6.47 -12.65
CA PHE A 343 -10.69 -5.96 -11.47
C PHE A 343 -11.30 -4.67 -10.94
N ARG A 344 -11.13 -4.43 -9.63
CA ARG A 344 -11.55 -3.20 -8.95
C ARG A 344 -10.34 -2.50 -8.34
N ALA A 345 -10.15 -1.23 -8.69
CA ALA A 345 -9.13 -0.39 -8.07
C ALA A 345 -9.75 0.76 -7.29
N GLN A 346 -9.15 1.08 -6.14
CA GLN A 346 -9.59 2.16 -5.27
C GLN A 346 -8.39 2.99 -4.80
N MET A 347 -8.66 4.14 -4.19
CA MET A 347 -7.63 5.04 -3.65
C MET A 347 -7.84 5.27 -2.15
N GLY A 348 -6.84 5.87 -1.51
CA GLY A 348 -6.97 6.34 -0.12
C GLY A 348 -6.90 5.22 0.91
N ALA A 349 -7.26 5.57 2.14
CA ALA A 349 -7.29 4.64 3.26
C ALA A 349 -8.43 3.61 3.16
N GLU A 350 -9.44 3.87 2.33
CA GLU A 350 -10.56 2.94 2.05
C GLU A 350 -10.06 1.70 1.31
N ALA A 351 -9.27 1.89 0.24
CA ALA A 351 -8.63 0.79 -0.48
C ALA A 351 -7.74 -0.07 0.44
N VAL A 352 -6.96 0.61 1.30
CA VAL A 352 -6.09 -0.06 2.27
C VAL A 352 -6.91 -0.84 3.31
N LEU A 353 -8.02 -0.29 3.79
CA LEU A 353 -8.91 -0.97 4.74
C LEU A 353 -9.53 -2.23 4.13
N GLU A 354 -10.01 -2.16 2.89
CA GLU A 354 -10.59 -3.31 2.18
C GLU A 354 -9.58 -4.46 2.06
N ILE A 355 -8.35 -4.16 1.65
CA ILE A 355 -7.27 -5.13 1.59
C ILE A 355 -6.96 -5.70 2.98
N MET A 356 -6.89 -4.85 4.00
CA MET A 356 -6.56 -5.30 5.36
C MET A 356 -7.60 -6.25 5.95
N ARG A 357 -8.86 -6.15 5.53
CA ARG A 357 -9.93 -7.10 5.91
C ARG A 357 -9.82 -8.46 5.22
N GLN A 358 -9.21 -8.51 4.05
CA GLN A 358 -9.01 -9.75 3.28
C GLN A 358 -7.77 -10.53 3.76
N ILE A 359 -6.91 -9.94 4.60
CA ILE A 359 -5.67 -10.60 5.06
C ILE A 359 -5.98 -11.62 6.17
N ASP A 360 -5.78 -12.89 5.85
CA ASP A 360 -5.70 -13.98 6.83
C ASP A 360 -4.30 -14.00 7.48
N LEU A 361 -4.22 -13.53 8.73
CA LEU A 361 -2.96 -13.46 9.49
C LEU A 361 -2.34 -14.85 9.78
N PRO A 362 -3.09 -15.87 10.24
CA PRO A 362 -2.57 -17.23 10.37
C PRO A 362 -1.96 -17.77 9.08
N LYS A 363 -2.68 -17.68 7.95
CA LYS A 363 -2.19 -18.16 6.65
C LYS A 363 -0.93 -17.41 6.21
N LEU A 364 -0.93 -16.08 6.29
CA LEU A 364 0.21 -15.24 5.96
C LEU A 364 1.44 -15.57 6.84
N SER A 365 1.24 -15.92 8.12
CA SER A 365 2.33 -16.34 8.99
C SER A 365 2.99 -17.63 8.52
N LEU A 366 2.23 -18.60 8.02
CA LEU A 366 2.76 -19.87 7.49
C LEU A 366 3.53 -19.65 6.18
N GLU A 367 2.95 -18.87 5.27
CA GLU A 367 3.59 -18.48 4.00
C GLU A 367 4.95 -17.79 4.22
N LEU A 368 5.00 -16.81 5.14
CA LEU A 368 6.24 -16.09 5.45
C LEU A 368 7.28 -16.97 6.15
N GLN A 369 6.85 -17.99 6.91
CA GLN A 369 7.77 -18.97 7.50
C GLN A 369 8.37 -19.88 6.43
N ALA A 370 7.58 -20.32 5.44
CA ALA A 370 8.08 -21.08 4.30
C ALA A 370 9.05 -20.24 3.44
N GLU A 371 8.68 -18.99 3.13
CA GLU A 371 9.54 -18.08 2.35
C GLU A 371 10.87 -17.77 3.05
N MET A 372 10.85 -17.65 4.39
CA MET A 372 12.07 -17.43 5.18
C MET A 372 13.03 -18.63 5.11
N ARG A 373 12.52 -19.86 4.93
CA ARG A 373 13.35 -21.06 4.80
C ARG A 373 13.92 -21.21 3.38
N SER A 374 13.16 -20.84 2.36
CA SER A 374 13.56 -20.98 0.95
C SER A 374 14.46 -19.85 0.44
N THR A 375 14.32 -18.64 0.99
CA THR A 375 15.03 -17.46 0.49
C THR A 375 16.23 -17.06 1.35
N THR A 376 17.27 -16.49 0.73
CA THR A 376 18.47 -15.96 1.41
C THR A 376 18.63 -14.46 1.18
N GLY A 377 19.60 -13.83 1.86
CA GLY A 377 19.95 -12.42 1.64
C GLY A 377 18.87 -11.40 2.07
N GLN A 378 18.59 -10.43 1.19
CA GLN A 378 17.69 -9.31 1.49
C GLN A 378 16.21 -9.75 1.60
N ARG A 379 15.78 -10.69 0.77
CA ARG A 379 14.40 -11.20 0.76
C ARG A 379 14.06 -11.86 2.10
N ARG A 380 14.97 -12.70 2.62
CA ARG A 380 14.87 -13.28 3.96
C ARG A 380 14.73 -12.23 5.06
N LYS A 381 15.52 -11.14 5.01
CA LYS A 381 15.42 -10.04 5.99
C LYS A 381 14.06 -9.34 5.94
N LYS A 382 13.46 -9.19 4.75
CA LYS A 382 12.12 -8.61 4.56
C LYS A 382 11.05 -9.52 5.19
N SER A 383 11.07 -10.81 4.86
CA SER A 383 10.12 -11.79 5.40
C SER A 383 10.23 -11.94 6.93
N ILE A 384 11.44 -11.87 7.51
CA ILE A 384 11.64 -11.84 8.98
C ILE A 384 10.94 -10.62 9.62
N LYS A 385 11.13 -9.42 9.07
CA LYS A 385 10.51 -8.20 9.61
C LYS A 385 8.99 -8.26 9.51
N ARG A 386 8.47 -8.79 8.41
CA ARG A 386 7.03 -8.96 8.16
C ARG A 386 6.43 -10.01 9.09
N LEU A 387 7.06 -11.18 9.22
CA LEU A 387 6.66 -12.24 10.13
C LEU A 387 6.65 -11.78 11.59
N ARG A 388 7.64 -10.96 12.01
CA ARG A 388 7.67 -10.38 13.36
C ARG A 388 6.44 -9.52 13.64
N LEU A 389 5.99 -8.72 12.66
CA LEU A 389 4.78 -7.92 12.80
C LEU A 389 3.52 -8.78 12.85
N VAL A 390 3.38 -9.76 11.95
CA VAL A 390 2.23 -10.68 11.91
C VAL A 390 2.11 -11.47 13.21
N LYS A 391 3.22 -12.03 13.73
CA LYS A 391 3.23 -12.72 15.03
C LYS A 391 2.86 -11.80 16.19
N ALA A 392 3.25 -10.53 16.15
CA ALA A 392 2.88 -9.56 17.18
C ALA A 392 1.37 -9.25 17.16
N LEU A 393 0.76 -9.14 15.97
CA LEU A 393 -0.69 -8.96 15.82
C LEU A 393 -1.46 -10.19 16.32
N LEU A 394 -1.04 -11.39 15.92
CA LEU A 394 -1.62 -12.65 16.39
C LEU A 394 -1.54 -12.79 17.92
N ARG A 395 -0.38 -12.52 18.53
CA ARG A 395 -0.20 -12.62 19.98
C ARG A 395 -1.01 -11.58 20.76
N SER A 396 -1.21 -10.38 20.19
CA SER A 396 -1.95 -9.31 20.84
C SER A 396 -3.47 -9.41 20.66
N GLY A 397 -3.94 -10.25 19.72
CA GLY A 397 -5.34 -10.31 19.30
C GLY A 397 -5.79 -9.06 18.56
N ALA A 398 -4.85 -8.25 18.04
CA ALA A 398 -5.16 -7.00 17.39
C ALA A 398 -5.38 -7.19 15.88
N SER A 399 -6.52 -6.73 15.38
CA SER A 399 -6.78 -6.77 13.95
C SER A 399 -5.97 -5.67 13.22
N PRO A 400 -5.44 -5.94 12.02
CA PRO A 400 -4.70 -4.95 11.26
C PRO A 400 -5.53 -3.71 10.96
N GLU A 401 -6.81 -3.89 10.63
CA GLU A 401 -7.75 -2.82 10.25
C GLU A 401 -7.84 -1.69 11.28
N TRP A 402 -7.53 -1.93 12.56
CA TRP A 402 -7.54 -0.91 13.61
C TRP A 402 -6.45 0.15 13.45
N MET A 403 -5.51 -0.03 12.51
CA MET A 403 -4.57 1.02 12.08
C MET A 403 -5.25 2.07 11.19
N ILE A 404 -6.45 1.79 10.68
CA ILE A 404 -7.31 2.72 9.93
C ILE A 404 -8.46 3.14 10.83
N LEU A 405 -8.63 4.44 11.02
CA LEU A 405 -9.66 5.05 11.84
C LEU A 405 -10.92 5.28 11.01
N THR A 406 -12.03 4.66 11.43
CA THR A 406 -13.39 5.04 11.00
C THR A 406 -14.06 5.94 12.04
N ILE A 407 -13.64 5.81 13.29
CA ILE A 407 -14.08 6.60 14.43
C ILE A 407 -12.86 7.27 15.05
N LEU A 408 -12.91 8.59 15.21
CA LEU A 408 -11.84 9.36 15.83
C LEU A 408 -12.24 9.74 17.26
N PRO A 409 -11.48 9.35 18.31
CA PRO A 409 -11.76 9.78 19.67
C PRO A 409 -11.49 11.28 19.85
N VAL A 410 -12.31 11.93 20.68
CA VAL A 410 -12.15 13.32 21.10
C VAL A 410 -11.80 13.35 22.58
N ILE A 411 -10.65 13.94 22.90
CA ILE A 411 -10.20 14.03 24.29
C ILE A 411 -11.14 14.91 25.14
N PRO A 412 -11.25 14.67 26.46
CA PRO A 412 -12.05 15.47 27.36
C PRO A 412 -11.69 16.96 27.32
N PRO A 413 -12.66 17.89 27.39
CA PRO A 413 -12.47 19.33 27.20
C PRO A 413 -11.55 19.97 28.24
N ASP A 414 -11.51 19.48 29.48
CA ASP A 414 -10.64 20.03 30.52
C ASP A 414 -9.15 19.70 30.27
N LEU A 415 -8.85 18.74 29.38
CA LEU A 415 -7.48 18.49 28.89
C LEU A 415 -7.10 19.38 27.70
N ARG A 416 -8.07 20.14 27.17
CA ARG A 416 -7.93 21.12 26.07
C ARG A 416 -8.70 22.40 26.38
N PRO A 417 -8.39 23.09 27.49
CA PRO A 417 -9.23 24.14 28.02
C PRO A 417 -9.33 25.36 27.10
N MET A 418 -10.43 26.10 27.26
CA MET A 418 -10.64 27.43 26.72
C MET A 418 -10.87 28.36 27.93
N VAL A 419 -9.95 29.29 28.14
CA VAL A 419 -9.93 30.17 29.32
C VAL A 419 -10.13 31.60 28.86
N GLN A 420 -11.01 32.33 29.54
CA GLN A 420 -11.18 33.76 29.33
C GLN A 420 -10.06 34.50 30.04
N LEU A 421 -9.37 35.39 29.32
CA LEU A 421 -8.36 36.29 29.85
C LEU A 421 -8.99 37.62 30.25
N ASP A 422 -8.27 38.37 31.08
CA ASP A 422 -8.63 39.75 31.42
C ASP A 422 -8.75 40.59 30.13
N GLY A 423 -9.86 41.31 29.98
CA GLY A 423 -10.20 42.05 28.75
C GLY A 423 -11.06 41.26 27.74
N GLY A 424 -11.64 40.13 28.13
CA GLY A 424 -12.66 39.43 27.35
C GLY A 424 -12.13 38.60 26.17
N ARG A 425 -10.81 38.49 26.03
CA ARG A 425 -10.16 37.61 25.05
C ARG A 425 -10.21 36.15 25.53
N PHE A 426 -10.07 35.21 24.60
CA PHE A 426 -10.01 33.78 24.93
C PHE A 426 -8.64 33.20 24.57
N ALA A 427 -8.07 32.44 25.50
CA ALA A 427 -6.95 31.54 25.24
C ALA A 427 -7.48 30.12 25.05
N THR A 428 -7.22 29.53 23.89
CA THR A 428 -7.66 28.18 23.54
C THR A 428 -6.48 27.25 23.36
N SER A 429 -6.62 25.99 23.77
CA SER A 429 -5.67 24.94 23.36
C SER A 429 -5.67 24.75 21.84
N ASP A 430 -4.47 24.62 21.25
CA ASP A 430 -4.26 24.33 19.82
C ASP A 430 -5.05 23.11 19.32
N LEU A 431 -5.28 22.12 20.19
CA LEU A 431 -6.04 20.93 19.85
C LEU A 431 -7.47 21.25 19.41
N ASN A 432 -8.09 22.28 19.98
CA ASN A 432 -9.46 22.66 19.60
C ASN A 432 -9.50 23.13 18.14
N ASP A 433 -8.48 23.83 17.66
CA ASP A 433 -8.37 24.23 16.26
C ASP A 433 -8.12 23.03 15.33
N LEU A 434 -7.32 22.06 15.77
CA LEU A 434 -7.07 20.82 15.01
C LEU A 434 -8.35 19.97 14.90
N TYR A 435 -9.09 19.78 16.00
CA TYR A 435 -10.39 19.10 15.99
C TYR A 435 -11.40 19.84 15.11
N ARG A 436 -11.48 21.17 15.23
CA ARG A 436 -12.37 22.01 14.43
C ARG A 436 -12.11 21.83 12.94
N ARG A 437 -10.84 21.76 12.51
CA ARG A 437 -10.47 21.46 11.12
C ARG A 437 -10.96 20.08 10.69
N VAL A 438 -10.77 19.04 11.50
CA VAL A 438 -11.25 17.69 11.20
C VAL A 438 -12.77 17.68 11.03
N ILE A 439 -13.51 18.26 11.98
CA ILE A 439 -14.98 18.29 11.94
C ILE A 439 -15.48 19.05 10.70
N ASN A 440 -14.89 20.20 10.39
CA ASN A 440 -15.25 20.98 9.20
C ASN A 440 -15.06 20.20 7.90
N ARG A 441 -13.92 19.51 7.75
CA ARG A 441 -13.62 18.67 6.58
C ARG A 441 -14.56 17.47 6.49
N ASN A 442 -14.82 16.83 7.63
CA ASN A 442 -15.71 15.69 7.71
C ASN A 442 -17.15 16.06 7.33
N ASN A 443 -17.68 17.16 7.88
CA ASN A 443 -19.03 17.64 7.59
C ASN A 443 -19.17 18.11 6.13
N ARG A 444 -18.14 18.77 5.59
CA ARG A 444 -18.10 19.13 4.17
C ARG A 444 -18.12 17.89 3.29
N LEU A 445 -17.35 16.86 3.62
CA LEU A 445 -17.34 15.59 2.90
C LEU A 445 -18.72 14.89 2.95
N LYS A 446 -19.37 14.82 4.12
CA LYS A 446 -20.74 14.26 4.25
C LYS A 446 -21.71 14.96 3.29
N ARG A 447 -21.72 16.30 3.29
CA ARG A 447 -22.58 17.10 2.38
C ARG A 447 -22.25 16.86 0.91
N LEU A 448 -20.98 16.76 0.54
CA LEU A 448 -20.57 16.51 -0.85
C LEU A 448 -20.99 15.11 -1.34
N LEU A 449 -21.00 14.12 -0.45
CA LEU A 449 -21.49 12.77 -0.76
C LEU A 449 -23.02 12.78 -0.95
N GLU A 450 -23.76 13.47 -0.08
CA GLU A 450 -25.22 13.62 -0.18
C GLU A 450 -25.65 14.32 -1.47
N LEU A 451 -24.88 15.32 -1.92
CA LEU A 451 -25.12 16.07 -3.15
C LEU A 451 -24.67 15.33 -4.43
N GLY A 452 -24.02 14.16 -4.31
CA GLY A 452 -23.49 13.43 -5.46
C GLY A 452 -22.41 14.20 -6.24
N ALA A 453 -21.55 14.94 -5.54
CA ALA A 453 -20.50 15.74 -6.18
C ALA A 453 -19.53 14.87 -7.02
N PRO A 454 -18.91 15.42 -8.09
CA PRO A 454 -17.92 14.69 -8.89
C PRO A 454 -16.78 14.08 -8.07
N GLU A 455 -16.30 12.90 -8.48
CA GLU A 455 -15.29 12.14 -7.72
C GLU A 455 -14.01 12.93 -7.44
N ILE A 456 -13.58 13.82 -8.35
CA ILE A 456 -12.38 14.64 -8.16
C ILE A 456 -12.51 15.52 -6.91
N ILE A 457 -13.70 16.10 -6.68
CA ILE A 457 -13.98 16.95 -5.52
C ILE A 457 -14.01 16.09 -4.25
N ILE A 458 -14.67 14.93 -4.31
CA ILE A 458 -14.73 13.98 -3.19
C ILE A 458 -13.33 13.50 -2.80
N ARG A 459 -12.49 13.13 -3.77
CA ARG A 459 -11.11 12.68 -3.54
C ARG A 459 -10.26 13.77 -2.88
N ASN A 460 -10.38 15.01 -3.36
CA ASN A 460 -9.67 16.12 -2.74
C ASN A 460 -10.13 16.36 -1.30
N GLU A 461 -11.44 16.29 -1.01
CA GLU A 461 -11.93 16.46 0.36
C GLU A 461 -11.54 15.26 1.26
N LYS A 462 -11.56 14.02 0.76
CA LYS A 462 -11.02 12.84 1.48
C LYS A 462 -9.52 13.02 1.79
N ARG A 463 -8.71 13.52 0.84
CA ARG A 463 -7.29 13.86 1.05
C ARG A 463 -7.12 14.92 2.15
N MET A 464 -7.93 15.98 2.10
CA MET A 464 -7.89 17.06 3.11
C MET A 464 -8.33 16.58 4.50
N LEU A 465 -9.27 15.62 4.57
CA LEU A 465 -9.68 14.98 5.83
C LEU A 465 -8.52 14.15 6.41
N GLN A 466 -7.85 13.35 5.58
CA GLN A 466 -6.65 12.60 5.98
C GLN A 466 -5.59 13.55 6.55
N GLU A 467 -5.27 14.65 5.85
CA GLU A 467 -4.29 15.65 6.31
C GLU A 467 -4.71 16.35 7.61
N ALA A 468 -6.00 16.59 7.82
CA ALA A 468 -6.51 17.17 9.06
C ALA A 468 -6.32 16.23 10.26
N VAL A 469 -6.61 14.93 10.09
CA VAL A 469 -6.40 13.92 11.13
C VAL A 469 -4.91 13.71 11.39
N ASP A 470 -4.08 13.70 10.34
CA ASP A 470 -2.64 13.61 10.47
C ASP A 470 -2.08 14.76 11.32
N ALA A 471 -2.56 15.99 11.09
CA ALA A 471 -2.14 17.14 11.87
C ALA A 471 -2.63 17.09 13.33
N LEU A 472 -3.83 16.56 13.57
CA LEU A 472 -4.31 16.34 14.94
C LEU A 472 -3.43 15.34 15.70
N MET A 473 -3.05 14.24 15.04
CA MET A 473 -2.26 13.17 15.67
C MET A 473 -0.78 13.54 15.80
N ASP A 474 -0.14 14.04 14.74
CA ASP A 474 1.30 14.31 14.67
C ASP A 474 1.60 15.44 13.64
N ASN A 475 1.40 16.69 14.05
CA ASN A 475 1.52 17.85 13.17
C ASN A 475 2.94 18.06 12.65
N GLY A 476 3.09 18.26 11.33
CA GLY A 476 4.37 18.49 10.68
C GLY A 476 5.22 17.23 10.46
N ARG A 477 4.69 16.04 10.77
CA ARG A 477 5.35 14.78 10.42
C ARG A 477 5.31 14.48 8.92
N ARG A 478 4.31 15.00 8.21
CA ARG A 478 4.22 15.00 6.76
C ARG A 478 3.94 16.41 6.27
N GLY A 479 4.72 16.84 5.27
CA GLY A 479 4.55 18.13 4.62
C GLY A 479 4.77 19.31 5.56
N ARG A 480 4.21 20.46 5.19
CA ARG A 480 4.29 21.67 6.00
C ARG A 480 3.36 21.55 7.21
N ALA A 481 3.90 21.87 8.38
CA ALA A 481 3.11 21.89 9.60
C ALA A 481 2.00 22.93 9.51
N ILE A 482 0.84 22.61 10.10
CA ILE A 482 -0.24 23.57 10.24
C ILE A 482 0.15 24.60 11.29
N SER A 483 0.19 25.86 10.87
CA SER A 483 0.38 27.01 11.75
C SER A 483 -0.95 27.68 12.10
N GLY A 484 -1.03 28.21 13.32
CA GLY A 484 -2.09 29.11 13.77
C GLY A 484 -1.77 30.57 13.44
N THR A 485 -2.42 31.47 14.18
CA THR A 485 -2.14 32.92 14.13
C THR A 485 -0.69 33.20 14.53
N GLY A 486 -0.02 34.11 13.84
CA GLY A 486 1.38 34.46 14.13
C GLY A 486 2.41 33.39 13.72
N ASN A 487 2.07 32.51 12.78
CA ASN A 487 2.95 31.45 12.26
C ASN A 487 3.44 30.43 13.31
N HIS A 488 2.84 30.42 14.50
CA HIS A 488 3.08 29.41 15.52
C HIS A 488 2.57 28.04 15.06
N LYS A 489 3.43 27.02 15.09
CA LYS A 489 3.06 25.64 14.77
C LYS A 489 2.11 25.11 15.85
N LEU A 490 0.91 24.68 15.46
CA LEU A 490 -0.07 24.10 16.38
C LEU A 490 0.47 22.79 16.99
N LYS A 491 0.33 22.63 18.30
CA LYS A 491 0.75 21.41 19.02
C LYS A 491 -0.27 20.29 18.82
N SER A 492 0.20 19.14 18.35
CA SER A 492 -0.59 17.91 18.16
C SER A 492 -0.67 17.05 19.42
N LEU A 493 -1.47 15.98 19.39
CA LEU A 493 -1.54 14.99 20.46
C LEU A 493 -0.18 14.33 20.73
N SER A 494 0.61 14.07 19.68
CA SER A 494 1.99 13.54 19.83
C SER A 494 2.92 14.54 20.52
N ASP A 495 2.81 15.83 20.21
CA ASP A 495 3.65 16.88 20.81
C ASP A 495 3.35 17.06 22.31
N MET A 496 2.10 16.83 22.73
CA MET A 496 1.75 16.83 24.15
C MET A 496 2.42 15.70 24.94
N LEU A 497 2.80 14.60 24.28
CA LEU A 497 3.43 13.45 24.93
C LEU A 497 4.96 13.54 24.89
N ARG A 498 5.54 14.06 23.80
CA ARG A 498 6.98 14.00 23.52
C ARG A 498 7.73 15.28 23.90
N GLY A 499 9.05 15.17 24.01
CA GLY A 499 9.95 16.30 24.24
C GLY A 499 10.09 16.69 25.71
N LYS A 500 10.90 17.73 25.98
CA LYS A 500 11.17 18.22 27.34
C LYS A 500 9.92 18.78 28.03
N GLN A 501 9.08 19.47 27.26
CA GLN A 501 7.78 20.02 27.70
C GLN A 501 6.62 19.02 27.50
N GLY A 502 6.92 17.76 27.16
CA GLY A 502 5.92 16.72 27.01
C GLY A 502 5.49 16.15 28.35
N ARG A 503 4.28 15.57 28.38
CA ARG A 503 3.63 15.10 29.61
C ARG A 503 4.47 14.09 30.40
N PHE A 504 5.18 13.18 29.73
CA PHE A 504 6.03 12.19 30.41
C PHE A 504 7.17 12.84 31.20
N ARG A 505 7.89 13.79 30.59
CA ARG A 505 9.08 14.40 31.21
C ARG A 505 8.72 15.51 32.18
N GLN A 506 7.78 16.37 31.82
CA GLN A 506 7.47 17.56 32.59
C GLN A 506 6.44 17.34 33.71
N ASN A 507 5.53 16.37 33.55
CA ASN A 507 4.41 16.19 34.46
C ASN A 507 4.35 14.81 35.11
N LEU A 508 5.04 13.79 34.61
CA LEU A 508 5.06 12.47 35.24
C LEU A 508 6.37 12.22 35.99
N LEU A 509 7.52 12.38 35.33
CA LEU A 509 8.85 12.21 35.96
C LEU A 509 9.22 13.35 36.90
N GLY A 510 8.78 14.56 36.61
CA GLY A 510 8.88 15.72 37.50
C GLY A 510 7.52 16.37 37.67
N LYS A 511 7.26 16.97 38.83
CA LYS A 511 6.06 17.74 39.10
C LYS A 511 6.42 18.93 40.00
N ARG A 512 5.62 19.99 39.91
CA ARG A 512 5.59 20.99 40.97
C ARG A 512 4.95 20.35 42.20
N VAL A 513 5.55 20.59 43.35
CA VAL A 513 5.14 19.99 44.62
C VAL A 513 4.76 21.10 45.59
N ASP A 514 3.71 20.86 46.36
CA ASP A 514 3.35 21.72 47.48
C ASP A 514 4.38 21.55 48.61
N TYR A 515 4.28 22.38 49.66
CA TYR A 515 5.20 22.35 50.81
C TYR A 515 6.67 22.50 50.40
N SER A 516 6.92 23.39 49.44
CA SER A 516 8.25 23.74 48.97
C SER A 516 8.48 25.25 48.89
N GLY A 517 9.73 25.66 49.05
CA GLY A 517 10.17 27.05 49.01
C GLY A 517 11.49 27.19 48.27
N ARG A 518 11.90 28.43 47.98
CA ARG A 518 13.21 28.73 47.41
C ARG A 518 13.73 30.05 47.99
N SER A 519 15.01 30.10 48.35
CA SER A 519 15.69 31.36 48.66
C SER A 519 17.18 31.25 48.35
N VAL A 520 17.84 32.41 48.38
CA VAL A 520 19.29 32.56 48.29
C VAL A 520 19.95 31.89 49.50
N ILE A 521 21.09 31.24 49.28
CA ILE A 521 21.87 30.65 50.36
C ILE A 521 22.97 31.59 50.85
N VAL A 522 23.25 31.50 52.14
CA VAL A 522 24.35 32.19 52.81
C VAL A 522 25.08 31.19 53.72
N VAL A 523 26.32 31.52 54.07
CA VAL A 523 27.14 30.65 54.91
C VAL A 523 26.66 30.69 56.35
N GLY A 524 26.50 29.52 56.99
CA GLY A 524 26.15 29.39 58.41
C GLY A 524 27.24 28.68 59.18
N ASN A 525 28.22 29.43 59.70
CA ASN A 525 29.38 28.87 60.40
C ASN A 525 29.03 28.26 61.77
N ASP A 526 27.97 28.73 62.41
CA ASP A 526 27.53 28.26 63.74
C ASP A 526 26.61 27.02 63.68
N LEU A 527 26.30 26.55 62.48
CA LEU A 527 25.45 25.38 62.27
C LEU A 527 26.23 24.09 62.48
N LYS A 528 25.57 23.05 62.97
CA LYS A 528 26.11 21.69 62.89
C LYS A 528 25.95 21.15 61.47
N LEU A 529 26.72 20.13 61.10
CA LEU A 529 26.67 19.53 59.77
C LEU A 529 25.24 19.08 59.37
N ASN A 530 24.45 18.58 60.32
CA ASN A 530 23.07 18.15 60.15
C ASN A 530 22.03 19.28 60.26
N GLU A 531 22.43 20.53 60.43
CA GLU A 531 21.52 21.66 60.64
C GLU A 531 21.53 22.61 59.43
N CYS A 532 20.40 23.28 59.20
CA CYS A 532 20.32 24.39 58.25
C CYS A 532 19.54 25.55 58.87
N GLY A 533 19.91 26.79 58.57
CA GLY A 533 19.12 27.95 58.99
C GLY A 533 17.98 28.19 58.01
N LEU A 534 16.74 28.15 58.50
CA LEU A 534 15.54 28.40 57.72
C LEU A 534 14.90 29.72 58.15
N PRO A 535 14.69 30.68 57.22
CA PRO A 535 14.00 31.94 57.51
C PRO A 535 12.64 31.73 58.15
N LYS A 536 12.39 32.44 59.25
CA LYS A 536 11.12 32.38 60.01
C LYS A 536 9.87 32.50 59.14
N LYS A 537 9.83 33.49 58.23
CA LYS A 537 8.69 33.70 57.31
C LYS A 537 8.49 32.54 56.35
N MET A 538 9.58 31.97 55.83
CA MET A 538 9.51 30.81 54.94
C MET A 538 9.02 29.58 55.69
N ALA A 539 9.57 29.33 56.87
CA ALA A 539 9.18 28.22 57.74
C ALA A 539 7.69 28.30 58.11
N LEU A 540 7.18 29.50 58.42
CA LEU A 540 5.78 29.69 58.76
C LEU A 540 4.84 29.26 57.63
N GLU A 541 5.13 29.60 56.37
CA GLU A 541 4.31 29.19 55.23
C GLU A 541 4.46 27.69 54.91
N LEU A 542 5.68 27.14 55.01
CA LEU A 542 5.93 25.71 54.78
C LEU A 542 5.21 24.82 55.81
N PHE A 543 5.23 25.21 57.08
CA PHE A 543 4.66 24.45 58.20
C PHE A 543 3.25 24.91 58.61
N LYS A 544 2.63 25.80 57.82
CA LYS A 544 1.35 26.45 58.13
C LYS A 544 0.26 25.50 58.66
N PRO A 545 -0.03 24.34 58.04
CA PRO A 545 -1.07 23.44 58.56
C PRO A 545 -0.73 22.82 59.92
N PHE A 546 0.56 22.56 60.19
CA PHE A 546 1.02 21.99 61.46
C PHE A 546 0.91 23.01 62.60
N VAL A 547 1.33 24.25 62.34
CA VAL A 547 1.18 25.37 63.28
C VAL A 547 -0.30 25.61 63.60
N MET A 548 -1.15 25.63 62.57
CA MET A 548 -2.60 25.80 62.75
C MET A 548 -3.23 24.70 63.62
N ARG A 549 -2.78 23.45 63.48
CA ARG A 549 -3.20 22.33 64.32
C ARG A 549 -2.75 22.52 65.76
N GLN A 550 -1.47 22.82 65.98
CA GLN A 550 -0.88 22.98 67.32
C GLN A 550 -1.50 24.16 68.09
N LEU A 551 -1.84 25.26 67.41
CA LEU A 551 -2.57 26.39 68.00
C LEU A 551 -3.95 26.00 68.54
N VAL A 552 -4.65 25.10 67.84
CA VAL A 552 -5.96 24.60 68.29
C VAL A 552 -5.80 23.60 69.43
N GLU A 553 -4.83 22.68 69.33
CA GLU A 553 -4.55 21.69 70.39
C GLU A 553 -4.16 22.36 71.73
N ARG A 554 -3.47 23.51 71.68
CA ARG A 554 -3.11 24.31 72.86
C ARG A 554 -4.23 25.20 73.39
N GLY A 555 -5.37 25.26 72.72
CA GLY A 555 -6.46 26.16 73.08
C GLY A 555 -6.19 27.65 72.79
N LEU A 556 -5.08 28.00 72.13
CA LEU A 556 -4.76 29.37 71.71
C LEU A 556 -5.70 29.86 70.60
N ALA A 557 -6.25 28.93 69.82
CA ALA A 557 -7.26 29.19 68.79
C ALA A 557 -8.49 28.30 68.97
N HIS A 558 -9.69 28.89 68.92
CA HIS A 558 -10.95 28.15 69.07
C HIS A 558 -11.24 27.16 67.92
N ASN A 559 -10.82 27.46 66.69
CA ASN A 559 -11.02 26.59 65.53
C ASN A 559 -9.94 26.81 64.45
N ILE A 560 -9.92 25.92 63.44
CA ILE A 560 -8.92 26.00 62.37
C ILE A 560 -9.00 27.31 61.56
N LYS A 561 -10.19 27.92 61.45
CA LYS A 561 -10.37 29.20 60.74
C LYS A 561 -9.84 30.38 61.55
N SER A 562 -9.94 30.35 62.87
CA SER A 562 -9.31 31.36 63.74
C SER A 562 -7.80 31.14 63.76
N ALA A 563 -7.33 29.89 63.87
CA ALA A 563 -5.90 29.57 63.79
C ALA A 563 -5.27 30.08 62.48
N LYS A 564 -5.95 29.90 61.34
CA LYS A 564 -5.53 30.47 60.04
C LYS A 564 -5.36 31.99 60.11
N ARG A 565 -6.31 32.70 60.73
CA ARG A 565 -6.24 34.16 60.90
C ARG A 565 -5.09 34.59 61.82
N TYR A 566 -4.80 33.85 62.88
CA TYR A 566 -3.64 34.12 63.76
C TYR A 566 -2.32 33.97 62.99
N VAL A 567 -2.21 32.91 62.17
CA VAL A 567 -1.02 32.69 61.33
C VAL A 567 -0.88 33.78 60.25
N GLU A 568 -1.98 34.16 59.57
CA GLU A 568 -1.96 35.22 58.55
C GLU A 568 -1.64 36.61 59.12
N ARG A 569 -2.02 36.87 60.39
CA ARG A 569 -1.67 38.10 61.11
C ARG A 569 -0.30 38.07 61.76
N VAL A 570 0.38 36.91 61.73
CA VAL A 570 1.71 36.72 62.32
C VAL A 570 1.72 37.11 63.80
N SER A 571 0.73 36.62 64.56
CA SER A 571 0.64 36.86 66.01
C SER A 571 1.86 36.30 66.75
N PRO A 572 2.34 36.94 67.84
CA PRO A 572 3.56 36.53 68.53
C PRO A 572 3.59 35.06 68.97
N GLU A 573 2.45 34.53 69.43
CA GLU A 573 2.29 33.15 69.93
C GLU A 573 2.54 32.10 68.83
N VAL A 574 2.45 32.50 67.56
CA VAL A 574 2.70 31.63 66.41
C VAL A 574 4.17 31.22 66.34
N TRP A 575 5.09 32.08 66.79
CA TRP A 575 6.52 31.81 66.72
C TRP A 575 6.95 30.71 67.70
N ASP A 576 6.44 30.75 68.93
CA ASP A 576 6.72 29.73 69.95
C ASP A 576 6.22 28.35 69.48
N VAL A 577 5.03 28.33 68.88
CA VAL A 577 4.44 27.12 68.31
C VAL A 577 5.25 26.61 67.11
N LEU A 578 5.69 27.51 66.24
CA LEU A 578 6.49 27.16 65.06
C LEU A 578 7.82 26.53 65.46
N GLU A 579 8.51 27.07 66.46
CA GLU A 579 9.79 26.55 66.93
C GLU A 579 9.68 25.11 67.44
N GLU A 580 8.58 24.79 68.12
CA GLU A 580 8.32 23.44 68.60
C GLU A 580 8.00 22.45 67.48
N VAL A 581 7.16 22.85 66.52
CA VAL A 581 6.79 22.01 65.36
C VAL A 581 8.03 21.65 64.53
N ILE A 582 9.02 22.54 64.47
CA ILE A 582 10.20 22.39 63.62
C ILE A 582 11.25 21.44 64.22
N LYS A 583 11.34 21.31 65.55
CA LYS A 583 12.39 20.54 66.24
C LYS A 583 12.50 19.08 65.78
N ASP A 584 11.37 18.44 65.49
CA ASP A 584 11.33 17.02 65.10
C ASP A 584 11.15 16.79 63.60
N HIS A 585 11.09 17.84 62.78
CA HIS A 585 10.81 17.74 61.36
C HIS A 585 12.03 18.10 60.50
N PRO A 586 12.66 17.13 59.81
CA PRO A 586 13.74 17.43 58.88
C PRO A 586 13.19 18.14 57.64
N VAL A 587 14.03 18.91 56.97
CA VAL A 587 13.76 19.51 55.66
C VAL A 587 14.77 19.01 54.65
N LEU A 588 14.37 18.91 53.38
CA LEU A 588 15.27 18.58 52.29
C LEU A 588 15.71 19.86 51.57
N LEU A 589 17.02 20.05 51.44
CA LEU A 589 17.61 21.10 50.61
C LEU A 589 18.05 20.52 49.27
N ASN A 590 17.77 21.23 48.19
CA ASN A 590 18.13 20.84 46.84
C ASN A 590 18.69 22.04 46.05
N ARG A 591 19.84 21.85 45.40
CA ARG A 591 20.39 22.80 44.44
C ARG A 591 20.30 22.23 43.02
N ALA A 592 19.75 23.01 42.10
CA ALA A 592 19.73 22.65 40.69
C ALA A 592 21.01 23.16 39.99
N PRO A 593 21.65 22.38 39.10
CA PRO A 593 21.26 21.04 38.65
C PRO A 593 21.65 19.92 39.63
N THR A 594 20.74 18.98 39.88
CA THR A 594 21.01 17.80 40.71
C THR A 594 21.77 16.74 39.91
N LEU A 595 23.10 16.72 39.99
CA LEU A 595 23.96 15.83 39.21
C LEU A 595 24.06 14.40 39.78
N HIS A 596 24.02 14.29 41.11
CA HIS A 596 24.10 13.02 41.84
C HIS A 596 23.23 13.07 43.09
N ARG A 597 23.07 11.93 43.79
CA ARG A 597 22.17 11.83 44.94
C ARG A 597 22.43 12.88 46.04
N LEU A 598 23.69 13.27 46.26
CA LEU A 598 24.05 14.27 47.28
C LEU A 598 23.63 15.71 46.93
N GLY A 599 23.10 15.96 45.73
CA GLY A 599 22.49 17.24 45.38
C GLY A 599 21.14 17.48 46.08
N ILE A 600 20.63 16.49 46.81
CA ILE A 600 19.52 16.61 47.76
C ILE A 600 19.97 15.99 49.09
N GLN A 601 19.92 16.76 50.18
CA GLN A 601 20.21 16.24 51.53
C GLN A 601 19.20 16.75 52.54
N ALA A 602 19.02 15.99 53.61
CA ALA A 602 18.17 16.35 54.74
C ALA A 602 18.96 17.09 55.82
N PHE A 603 18.31 18.08 56.42
CA PHE A 603 18.82 18.89 57.51
C PHE A 603 17.74 19.11 58.57
N MET A 604 18.16 19.34 59.81
CA MET A 604 17.32 19.80 60.90
C MET A 604 17.24 21.34 60.83
N PRO A 605 16.06 21.90 60.55
CA PRO A 605 15.90 23.35 60.45
C PRO A 605 16.09 24.06 61.80
N LYS A 606 16.90 25.11 61.82
CA LYS A 606 16.96 26.12 62.88
C LYS A 606 16.34 27.41 62.37
N LEU A 607 15.44 28.00 63.15
CA LEU A 607 14.81 29.26 62.78
C LEU A 607 15.81 30.40 62.85
N ILE A 608 15.93 31.17 61.77
CA ILE A 608 16.79 32.34 61.67
C ILE A 608 16.00 33.58 61.23
N GLU A 609 16.52 34.74 61.60
CA GLU A 609 16.05 36.03 61.09
C GLU A 609 16.57 36.28 59.67
N GLY A 610 15.87 37.14 58.94
CA GLY A 610 16.18 37.46 57.55
C GLY A 610 15.46 36.57 56.53
N ASN A 611 15.96 36.55 55.29
CA ASN A 611 15.30 35.89 54.16
C ASN A 611 16.15 34.80 53.49
N ALA A 612 17.45 34.69 53.82
CA ALA A 612 18.36 33.75 53.18
C ALA A 612 18.48 32.45 53.98
N ILE A 613 18.66 31.32 53.29
CA ILE A 613 18.87 30.01 53.91
C ILE A 613 20.34 29.90 54.32
N GLN A 614 20.62 29.51 55.56
CA GLN A 614 21.99 29.24 55.98
C GLN A 614 22.32 27.76 55.79
N ILE A 615 23.46 27.48 55.16
CA ILE A 615 23.98 26.12 55.00
C ILE A 615 25.37 25.97 55.58
N HIS A 616 25.70 24.75 56.01
CA HIS A 616 27.01 24.42 56.52
C HIS A 616 28.07 24.42 55.37
N PRO A 617 29.25 25.04 55.53
CA PRO A 617 30.26 25.11 54.47
C PRO A 617 30.66 23.75 53.86
N LEU A 618 30.77 22.71 54.69
CA LEU A 618 31.17 21.36 54.24
C LEU A 618 30.20 20.69 53.26
N VAL A 619 28.93 21.11 53.21
CA VAL A 619 27.99 20.52 52.25
C VAL A 619 28.03 21.22 50.88
N CYS A 620 28.68 22.38 50.78
CA CYS A 620 28.75 23.15 49.54
C CYS A 620 29.38 22.36 48.39
N GLU A 621 30.45 21.61 48.65
CA GLU A 621 31.10 20.74 47.64
C GLU A 621 30.11 19.70 47.07
N ALA A 622 29.29 19.09 47.92
CA ALA A 622 28.29 18.12 47.49
C ALA A 622 27.18 18.77 46.65
N PHE A 623 26.80 20.01 46.95
CA PHE A 623 25.81 20.74 46.14
C PHE A 623 26.43 21.45 44.92
N GLY A 624 27.77 21.50 44.83
CA GLY A 624 28.50 22.41 43.94
C GLY A 624 28.09 23.88 44.15
N ALA A 625 27.77 24.24 45.40
CA ALA A 625 27.20 25.52 45.77
C ALA A 625 28.28 26.53 46.14
N ASP A 626 28.08 27.78 45.70
CA ASP A 626 28.83 28.95 46.14
C ASP A 626 27.86 29.98 46.75
N PHE A 627 28.35 31.15 47.11
CA PHE A 627 27.58 32.20 47.80
C PHE A 627 27.51 33.50 46.98
N ASP A 628 27.53 33.41 45.65
CA ASP A 628 27.50 34.55 44.73
C ASP A 628 26.07 35.00 44.33
N GLY A 629 25.05 34.39 44.93
CA GLY A 629 23.64 34.57 44.56
C GLY A 629 22.89 33.25 44.33
N ASP A 630 23.60 32.13 44.47
CA ASP A 630 23.06 30.78 44.46
C ASP A 630 21.78 30.60 45.29
N GLN A 631 20.86 29.80 44.77
CA GLN A 631 19.55 29.54 45.40
C GLN A 631 19.33 28.04 45.62
N MET A 632 18.74 27.70 46.77
CA MET A 632 18.31 26.34 47.08
C MET A 632 16.80 26.25 47.25
N ALA A 633 16.26 25.12 46.82
CA ALA A 633 14.88 24.73 47.10
C ALA A 633 14.81 23.97 48.43
N VAL A 634 13.74 24.22 49.18
CA VAL A 634 13.41 23.53 50.44
C VAL A 634 12.17 22.67 50.20
N HIS A 635 12.15 21.45 50.70
CA HIS A 635 10.98 20.57 50.67
C HIS A 635 10.71 19.99 52.06
N VAL A 636 9.45 19.99 52.49
CA VAL A 636 9.05 19.42 53.79
C VAL A 636 8.45 18.01 53.61
N PRO A 637 9.11 16.95 54.13
CA PRO A 637 8.55 15.61 54.16
C PRO A 637 7.36 15.54 55.14
N LEU A 638 6.20 15.10 54.64
CA LEU A 638 4.95 15.10 55.41
C LEU A 638 4.71 13.78 56.16
N SER A 639 4.79 12.64 55.48
CA SER A 639 4.48 11.34 56.08
C SER A 639 5.57 10.89 57.05
N ALA A 640 5.20 10.10 58.06
CA ALA A 640 6.18 9.55 59.01
C ALA A 640 7.28 8.72 58.31
N ALA A 641 6.91 7.97 57.27
CA ALA A 641 7.86 7.23 56.44
C ALA A 641 8.85 8.17 55.72
N ALA A 642 8.36 9.24 55.08
CA ALA A 642 9.22 10.20 54.39
C ALA A 642 10.15 10.95 55.36
N GLN A 643 9.66 11.27 56.56
CA GLN A 643 10.49 11.87 57.61
C GLN A 643 11.57 10.88 58.11
N ALA A 644 11.21 9.61 58.29
CA ALA A 644 12.16 8.55 58.66
C ALA A 644 13.22 8.34 57.57
N GLU A 645 12.84 8.30 56.29
CA GLU A 645 13.76 8.27 55.16
C GLU A 645 14.71 9.47 55.17
N ALA A 646 14.18 10.68 55.38
CA ALA A 646 14.99 11.88 55.48
C ALA A 646 16.02 11.81 56.62
N LYS A 647 15.58 11.43 57.84
CA LYS A 647 16.46 11.31 59.01
C LYS A 647 17.49 10.18 58.87
N HIS A 648 17.10 9.06 58.27
CA HIS A 648 17.94 7.86 58.27
C HIS A 648 18.83 7.70 57.04
N LEU A 649 18.34 8.07 55.86
CA LEU A 649 19.03 7.86 54.59
C LEU A 649 19.64 9.14 54.03
N MET A 650 18.98 10.29 54.21
CA MET A 650 19.33 11.53 53.50
C MET A 650 20.05 12.57 54.37
N LEU A 651 20.15 12.37 55.68
CA LEU A 651 20.80 13.32 56.59
C LEU A 651 22.26 13.55 56.18
N SER A 652 22.69 14.81 56.15
CA SER A 652 24.04 15.20 55.71
C SER A 652 25.16 14.50 56.48
N THR A 653 25.01 14.30 57.80
CA THR A 653 26.02 13.59 58.63
C THR A 653 26.19 12.13 58.27
N ARG A 654 25.20 11.51 57.62
CA ARG A 654 25.26 10.11 57.15
C ARG A 654 25.80 9.99 55.72
N ASN A 655 26.00 11.11 55.04
CA ASN A 655 26.33 11.16 53.61
C ASN A 655 27.62 11.96 53.34
N ILE A 656 28.69 11.65 54.10
CA ILE A 656 29.99 12.34 53.99
C ILE A 656 30.80 11.84 52.79
N LEU A 657 30.69 10.55 52.46
CA LEU A 657 31.48 9.93 51.40
C LEU A 657 30.81 10.11 50.04
N LYS A 658 31.63 10.33 49.00
CA LYS A 658 31.17 10.29 47.61
C LYS A 658 30.71 8.84 47.31
N PRO A 659 29.51 8.63 46.75
CA PRO A 659 28.99 7.29 46.48
C PRO A 659 29.65 6.56 45.30
N ALA A 660 30.42 7.30 44.51
CA ALA A 660 31.01 6.86 43.25
C ALA A 660 32.43 6.32 43.44
#